data_AF-A0A084QRH7-F1
#
_entry.id   AF-A0A084QRH7-F1
#
_cell.length_a   1.000
_cell.length_b   1.000
_cell.length_c   1.000
_cell.angle_alpha   90.00
_cell.angle_beta   90.00
_cell.angle_gamma   90.00
#
_symmetry.space_group_name_H-M   'P 1'
#
loop_
_entity.id
_entity.type
_entity.pdbx_description
1 polymer ?
#
loop_
_entity_poly.entity_id
_entity_poly.type
_entity_poly.pdbx_seq_one_letter_code
_entity_poly.pdbx_strand_id
1 'polypeptide(L)'
;MSSPASPIVRARRMEEPRANKRIRLATAPSNEQQPLLDPVAQDFGERDDDEVYSCMPNPHSHLPVYTNIHRIRRDIISVVEDFLTLEQLRDMKINLTVVRPLVDKFYELDDVSIIYCLLVNRAQFLEEQSNYTNPQNVNYTRAALCEVIATRILRRFGENHDGPNGLLLLAHILVAGFEPFQNAPQNIRDQADMSTSWSYHRTMPSLEVAILTESKFFLSSTTCQQVVSAIYEGRIIYTPSTFWDIIPDHYKLKPIMLYDPRESPLLNQYRLTVPRTRNILESIQFAILLALYVGVMVRRRKDAPGIVETAFILYALGWTLDQFATILAHGWNVYTQNLWSFLDVTFIGIYFVFFTLRAYGWRTGERNEAEQAYDVLALAAPVLVPRLAFTLLSDNLIFLSLRSMMADFFLLTALAAWCFFGFLLCLLWLGEGAHPILTILRWMIYIWFGLDGVGIPRSAELHEVLGPCIMVAFAFLGNTFFLTILVSMLSNTFSNISSNAMAEIQFRRAVQTLEGVKADAVFAFQPPFNIIAVTIFLPLKFIVSPRWFHKIHVATVRLLNLPLLLIIAVAERRLLWPVPKVGEPVPSPSSARKWFWKRFRLPAHRDLRAVFELPPPDDVQQDIAVDDALTHHLIRRQFTRSNTTDSHTRRPSRRDSMFPGIPQKLQESFSETAAEDYGALAQKLNSMEKTISRLETLLMNAIPADESAVVDAMDDDAGEGSTLRNDNSDLRLHNPKTKLSKNLATNRINPRFNMLPTPDTSHVPYERVYEPAEDSFLLLDTLSLDAEKNFLHASLSGAVPLVVEVGTGSGVVIAFVDAHAQTLFGSRGVVTAGVDMNAFACRATVTTVDKARRDNAATHGMYLGSCMGDLTSPWRRQAIDVLIFNPPYVPTPEMPSRPATFSDAWPSAREKPSFDDDSYLLSLSYAGGRDGMETTDRLVASLPDVLSPRGCAYILLCAQNRPDDVKRRVEGFGPTWRARTVGSSGKTAGWEKLQVVRIWRDAEPVG
;
A
#
# COMPACT_ATOMS: atom_id res chain seq x y z
N MET A 1 -70.67 -47.77 -27.91
CA MET A 1 -69.21 -47.92 -28.11
C MET A 1 -68.60 -46.54 -28.03
N SER A 2 -67.87 -46.23 -26.96
CA SER A 2 -67.37 -44.88 -26.63
C SER A 2 -65.98 -44.65 -27.20
N SER A 3 -65.87 -43.79 -28.22
CA SER A 3 -64.59 -43.35 -28.78
C SER A 3 -63.95 -42.26 -27.90
N PRO A 4 -62.62 -42.28 -27.65
CA PRO A 4 -61.97 -41.31 -26.77
C PRO A 4 -61.74 -39.96 -27.48
N ALA A 5 -62.24 -38.88 -26.86
CA ALA A 5 -61.91 -37.50 -27.25
C ALA A 5 -60.73 -36.98 -26.41
N SER A 6 -59.86 -36.19 -27.03
CA SER A 6 -58.65 -35.61 -26.42
C SER A 6 -58.97 -34.40 -25.52
N PRO A 7 -58.34 -34.27 -24.33
CA PRO A 7 -58.45 -33.09 -23.50
C PRO A 7 -57.34 -32.06 -23.75
N ILE A 8 -57.78 -30.81 -23.90
CA ILE A 8 -57.01 -29.58 -24.07
C ILE A 8 -56.01 -29.35 -22.92
N VAL A 9 -54.74 -29.07 -23.24
CA VAL A 9 -53.74 -28.60 -22.26
C VAL A 9 -53.71 -27.06 -22.26
N ARG A 10 -53.97 -26.48 -21.08
CA ARG A 10 -53.98 -25.04 -20.83
C ARG A 10 -52.54 -24.57 -20.55
N ALA A 11 -51.97 -23.70 -21.38
CA ALA A 11 -50.62 -23.17 -21.17
C ALA A 11 -50.55 -22.33 -19.88
N ARG A 12 -49.64 -22.69 -18.95
CA ARG A 12 -49.20 -21.80 -17.87
C ARG A 12 -48.06 -20.93 -18.40
N ARG A 13 -48.15 -19.60 -18.20
CA ARG A 13 -46.99 -18.71 -18.30
C ARG A 13 -45.91 -19.19 -17.33
N MET A 14 -44.67 -19.31 -17.80
CA MET A 14 -43.51 -19.23 -16.92
C MET A 14 -43.24 -17.76 -16.63
N GLU A 15 -43.04 -17.41 -15.36
CA GLU A 15 -42.48 -16.12 -14.95
C GLU A 15 -40.96 -16.26 -14.86
N GLU A 16 -40.23 -15.28 -15.40
CA GLU A 16 -38.77 -15.24 -15.33
C GLU A 16 -38.30 -14.90 -13.90
N PRO A 17 -37.24 -15.54 -13.38
CA PRO A 17 -36.72 -15.25 -12.05
C PRO A 17 -35.97 -13.92 -12.03
N ARG A 18 -36.56 -12.89 -11.42
CA ARG A 18 -35.90 -11.58 -11.21
C ARG A 18 -34.65 -11.70 -10.35
N ALA A 19 -33.49 -11.39 -10.92
CA ALA A 19 -32.21 -11.33 -10.22
C ALA A 19 -32.14 -10.12 -9.27
N ASN A 20 -32.41 -10.36 -7.98
CA ASN A 20 -32.08 -9.46 -6.87
C ASN A 20 -31.96 -10.26 -5.57
N LYS A 21 -31.10 -11.28 -5.56
CA LYS A 21 -30.62 -11.88 -4.30
C LYS A 21 -29.67 -10.87 -3.66
N ARG A 22 -30.13 -10.15 -2.64
CA ARG A 22 -29.23 -9.50 -1.69
C ARG A 22 -28.52 -10.60 -0.88
N ILE A 23 -27.22 -10.46 -0.62
CA ILE A 23 -26.54 -11.24 0.43
C ILE A 23 -27.35 -11.08 1.73
N ARG A 24 -28.08 -12.14 2.11
CA ARG A 24 -28.78 -12.18 3.39
C ARG A 24 -27.76 -12.60 4.45
N LEU A 25 -27.02 -11.61 4.95
CA LEU A 25 -26.31 -11.73 6.23
C LEU A 25 -27.32 -12.26 7.26
N ALA A 26 -27.05 -13.44 7.82
CA ALA A 26 -27.87 -14.00 8.87
C ALA A 26 -27.73 -13.12 10.11
N THR A 27 -28.73 -12.28 10.37
CA THR A 27 -28.80 -11.51 11.61
C THR A 27 -28.80 -12.48 12.78
N ALA A 28 -27.74 -12.47 13.59
CA ALA A 28 -27.70 -13.23 14.83
C ALA A 28 -28.94 -12.90 15.68
N PRO A 29 -29.58 -13.91 16.31
CA PRO A 29 -30.83 -13.67 17.04
C PRO A 29 -30.60 -12.66 18.16
N SER A 30 -31.38 -11.58 18.13
CA SER A 30 -31.30 -10.46 19.07
C SER A 30 -31.97 -10.80 20.40
N ASN A 31 -31.42 -11.77 21.13
CA ASN A 31 -31.63 -11.96 22.56
C ASN A 31 -30.63 -12.98 23.13
N GLU A 32 -30.11 -12.71 24.34
CA GLU A 32 -29.54 -13.75 25.20
C GLU A 32 -30.66 -14.70 25.67
N GLN A 33 -31.00 -15.70 24.87
CA GLN A 33 -31.83 -16.83 25.32
C GLN A 33 -31.16 -18.16 24.96
N GLN A 34 -30.98 -18.99 25.98
CA GLN A 34 -30.52 -20.36 25.86
C GLN A 34 -31.51 -21.16 24.98
N PRO A 35 -31.06 -22.16 24.21
CA PRO A 35 -31.99 -23.14 23.66
C PRO A 35 -32.68 -23.85 24.83
N LEU A 36 -34.01 -23.70 24.90
CA LEU A 36 -34.88 -24.30 25.91
C LEU A 36 -35.52 -25.61 25.41
N LEU A 37 -34.90 -26.23 24.40
CA LEU A 37 -35.27 -27.48 23.76
C LEU A 37 -33.99 -28.27 23.51
N ASP A 38 -34.02 -29.56 23.85
CA ASP A 38 -32.93 -30.48 23.55
C ASP A 38 -32.72 -30.59 22.04
N PRO A 39 -31.47 -30.75 21.56
CA PRO A 39 -31.21 -30.93 20.14
C PRO A 39 -31.84 -32.26 19.68
N VAL A 40 -32.70 -32.19 18.67
CA VAL A 40 -33.14 -33.38 17.93
C VAL A 40 -31.90 -33.93 17.23
N ALA A 41 -31.39 -35.06 17.74
CA ALA A 41 -30.32 -35.79 17.09
C ALA A 41 -30.76 -36.18 15.68
N GLN A 42 -30.11 -35.59 14.67
CA GLN A 42 -30.03 -36.20 13.35
C GLN A 42 -28.78 -37.05 13.34
N ASP A 43 -28.93 -38.35 13.09
CA ASP A 43 -27.81 -39.29 12.99
C ASP A 43 -26.86 -38.87 11.86
N PHE A 44 -25.78 -38.20 12.23
CA PHE A 44 -24.53 -38.17 11.48
C PHE A 44 -23.52 -39.01 12.26
N GLY A 45 -22.83 -39.90 11.55
CA GLY A 45 -22.11 -41.03 12.15
C GLY A 45 -20.95 -40.63 13.06
N GLU A 46 -20.68 -41.48 14.05
CA GLU A 46 -19.62 -41.32 15.04
C GLU A 46 -18.23 -41.07 14.40
N ARG A 47 -17.73 -39.83 14.50
CA ARG A 47 -16.33 -39.42 14.71
C ARG A 47 -16.21 -37.90 14.60
N ASP A 48 -16.01 -37.23 15.73
CA ASP A 48 -15.10 -36.08 15.89
C ASP A 48 -15.07 -35.63 17.35
N ASP A 49 -13.91 -35.75 18.01
CA ASP A 49 -13.71 -35.29 19.40
C ASP A 49 -13.60 -33.75 19.52
N ASP A 50 -13.48 -33.04 18.38
CA ASP A 50 -13.33 -31.58 18.33
C ASP A 50 -14.65 -30.80 18.17
N GLU A 51 -15.76 -31.42 17.72
CA GLU A 51 -17.06 -30.73 17.55
C GLU A 51 -17.73 -30.32 18.88
N VAL A 52 -17.27 -30.85 20.02
CA VAL A 52 -17.89 -30.70 21.35
C VAL A 52 -17.94 -29.23 21.85
N TYR A 53 -17.24 -28.30 21.17
CA TYR A 53 -17.00 -26.93 21.68
C TYR A 53 -17.65 -25.78 20.89
N SER A 54 -18.31 -26.02 19.74
CA SER A 54 -19.01 -24.95 19.00
C SER A 54 -20.53 -25.11 19.00
N CYS A 55 -21.23 -24.22 19.71
CA CYS A 55 -22.70 -24.13 19.65
C CYS A 55 -23.23 -23.44 18.37
N MET A 56 -22.37 -23.06 17.43
CA MET A 56 -22.72 -22.24 16.26
C MET A 56 -22.07 -22.80 14.98
N PRO A 57 -22.85 -23.19 13.95
CA PRO A 57 -22.29 -23.61 12.67
C PRO A 57 -21.68 -22.41 11.92
N ASN A 58 -20.61 -22.66 11.16
CA ASN A 58 -20.00 -21.63 10.30
C ASN A 58 -21.03 -21.14 9.25
N PRO A 59 -21.40 -19.84 9.22
CA PRO A 59 -22.41 -19.34 8.29
C PRO A 59 -21.99 -19.44 6.81
N HIS A 60 -20.70 -19.60 6.54
CA HIS A 60 -20.10 -19.66 5.21
C HIS A 60 -19.74 -21.08 4.75
N SER A 61 -20.10 -22.12 5.51
CA SER A 61 -19.82 -23.53 5.20
C SER A 61 -20.33 -23.99 3.82
N HIS A 62 -21.34 -23.32 3.27
CA HIS A 62 -21.96 -23.64 1.98
C HIS A 62 -21.23 -23.08 0.74
N LEU A 63 -20.16 -22.27 0.91
CA LEU A 63 -19.48 -21.62 -0.21
C LEU A 63 -18.54 -22.58 -0.97
N PRO A 64 -18.47 -22.54 -2.32
CA PRO A 64 -17.69 -23.47 -3.14
C PRO A 64 -16.19 -23.09 -3.22
N VAL A 65 -15.52 -22.98 -2.07
CA VAL A 65 -14.13 -22.48 -1.95
C VAL A 65 -13.17 -23.32 -2.79
N TYR A 66 -13.20 -24.65 -2.69
CA TYR A 66 -12.32 -25.55 -3.45
C TYR A 66 -12.43 -25.32 -4.97
N THR A 67 -13.65 -25.33 -5.51
CA THR A 67 -13.91 -25.08 -6.94
C THR A 67 -13.45 -23.68 -7.37
N ASN A 68 -13.71 -22.65 -6.56
CA ASN A 68 -13.29 -21.28 -6.85
C ASN A 68 -11.75 -21.13 -6.87
N ILE A 69 -11.02 -21.80 -5.98
CA ILE A 69 -9.55 -21.81 -5.98
C ILE A 69 -9.02 -22.31 -7.34
N HIS A 70 -9.51 -23.45 -7.83
CA HIS A 70 -9.05 -24.02 -9.11
C HIS A 70 -9.53 -23.20 -10.32
N ARG A 71 -10.77 -22.68 -10.31
CA ARG A 71 -11.31 -21.77 -11.35
C ARG A 71 -10.43 -20.54 -11.52
N ILE A 72 -10.18 -19.81 -10.43
CA ILE A 72 -9.36 -18.59 -10.43
C ILE A 72 -7.93 -18.88 -10.91
N ARG A 73 -7.34 -20.01 -10.49
CA ARG A 73 -6.00 -20.43 -10.92
C ARG A 73 -5.89 -20.54 -12.43
N ARG A 74 -6.83 -21.28 -13.04
CA ARG A 74 -6.86 -21.54 -14.47
C ARG A 74 -7.08 -20.25 -15.26
N ASP A 75 -8.05 -19.44 -14.87
CA ASP A 75 -8.38 -18.19 -15.54
C ASP A 75 -7.15 -17.24 -15.56
N ILE A 76 -6.42 -17.10 -14.45
CA ILE A 76 -5.21 -16.27 -14.37
C ILE A 76 -4.04 -16.84 -15.19
N ILE A 77 -3.87 -18.17 -15.22
CA ILE A 77 -2.86 -18.82 -16.08
C ILE A 77 -3.16 -18.57 -17.57
N SER A 78 -4.44 -18.60 -17.96
CA SER A 78 -4.87 -18.39 -19.36
C SER A 78 -4.74 -16.96 -19.87
N VAL A 79 -4.53 -15.99 -18.96
CA VAL A 79 -4.49 -14.55 -19.27
C VAL A 79 -3.05 -14.00 -19.19
N VAL A 80 -2.21 -14.56 -18.32
CA VAL A 80 -0.84 -14.08 -18.10
C VAL A 80 0.17 -15.11 -18.63
N GLU A 81 0.58 -14.91 -19.87
CA GLU A 81 1.66 -15.66 -20.53
C GLU A 81 3.03 -14.97 -20.35
N ASP A 82 3.06 -13.63 -20.41
CA ASP A 82 4.26 -12.79 -20.31
C ASP A 82 4.46 -12.10 -18.95
N PHE A 83 5.68 -11.60 -18.70
CA PHE A 83 6.01 -10.79 -17.53
C PHE A 83 5.57 -9.33 -17.71
N LEU A 84 4.84 -8.82 -16.73
CA LEU A 84 4.47 -7.41 -16.57
C LEU A 84 4.83 -6.93 -15.16
N THR A 85 5.31 -5.69 -15.05
CA THR A 85 5.56 -5.04 -13.75
C THR A 85 4.24 -4.62 -13.08
N LEU A 86 4.28 -4.31 -11.78
CA LEU A 86 3.10 -3.84 -11.05
C LEU A 86 2.57 -2.49 -11.57
N GLU A 87 3.46 -1.65 -12.11
CA GLU A 87 3.09 -0.40 -12.77
C GLU A 87 2.38 -0.69 -14.09
N GLN A 88 2.93 -1.55 -14.93
CA GLN A 88 2.31 -1.98 -16.19
C GLN A 88 0.94 -2.65 -15.98
N LEU A 89 0.78 -3.49 -14.96
CA LEU A 89 -0.52 -4.07 -14.58
C LEU A 89 -1.58 -3.02 -14.17
N ARG A 90 -1.15 -1.80 -13.85
CA ARG A 90 -2.02 -0.64 -13.54
C ARG A 90 -2.20 0.30 -14.73
N ASP A 91 -1.44 0.17 -15.81
CA ASP A 91 -1.63 0.94 -17.04
C ASP A 91 -3.09 0.82 -17.51
N MET A 92 -3.68 1.94 -17.92
CA MET A 92 -5.09 2.01 -18.32
C MET A 92 -5.48 0.93 -19.34
N LYS A 93 -4.60 0.66 -20.33
CA LYS A 93 -4.85 -0.36 -21.35
C LYS A 93 -5.04 -1.75 -20.73
N ILE A 94 -4.09 -2.21 -19.90
CA ILE A 94 -4.13 -3.53 -19.26
C ILE A 94 -5.24 -3.57 -18.19
N ASN A 95 -5.50 -2.46 -17.52
CA ASN A 95 -6.60 -2.37 -16.57
C ASN A 95 -7.96 -2.64 -17.22
N LEU A 96 -8.21 -2.07 -18.40
CA LEU A 96 -9.47 -2.21 -19.12
C LEU A 96 -9.59 -3.54 -19.91
N THR A 97 -8.49 -4.05 -20.47
CA THR A 97 -8.52 -5.31 -21.25
C THR A 97 -8.48 -6.57 -20.39
N VAL A 98 -7.79 -6.54 -19.25
CA VAL A 98 -7.50 -7.72 -18.43
C VAL A 98 -8.09 -7.62 -17.02
N VAL A 99 -7.73 -6.58 -16.27
CA VAL A 99 -8.06 -6.51 -14.84
C VAL A 99 -9.57 -6.38 -14.63
N ARG A 100 -10.21 -5.46 -15.35
CA ARG A 100 -11.63 -5.16 -15.17
C ARG A 100 -12.55 -6.33 -15.55
N PRO A 101 -12.43 -7.00 -16.72
CA PRO A 101 -13.26 -8.17 -17.03
C PRO A 101 -13.17 -9.29 -16.00
N LEU A 102 -11.98 -9.53 -15.43
CA LEU A 102 -11.79 -10.51 -14.35
C LEU A 102 -12.42 -10.04 -13.02
N VAL A 103 -12.30 -8.76 -12.67
CA VAL A 103 -12.99 -8.17 -11.51
C VAL A 103 -14.50 -8.27 -11.65
N ASP A 104 -15.06 -7.96 -12.82
CA ASP A 104 -16.49 -8.09 -13.09
C ASP A 104 -16.95 -9.55 -12.99
N LYS A 105 -16.28 -10.48 -13.70
CA LYS A 105 -16.57 -11.94 -13.66
C LYS A 105 -16.57 -12.49 -12.23
N PHE A 106 -15.56 -12.18 -11.41
CA PHE A 106 -15.46 -12.70 -10.05
C PHE A 106 -16.36 -11.96 -9.05
N TYR A 107 -16.73 -10.70 -9.32
CA TYR A 107 -17.68 -9.95 -8.49
C TYR A 107 -19.13 -10.41 -8.69
N GLU A 108 -19.50 -10.77 -9.93
CA GLU A 108 -20.84 -11.28 -10.27
C GLU A 108 -21.20 -12.61 -9.58
N LEU A 109 -20.22 -13.34 -9.05
CA LEU A 109 -20.43 -14.55 -8.25
C LEU A 109 -21.08 -14.27 -6.87
N ASP A 110 -21.06 -13.01 -6.40
CA ASP A 110 -21.62 -12.57 -5.10
C ASP A 110 -21.10 -13.38 -3.88
N ASP A 111 -19.89 -13.92 -4.00
CA ASP A 111 -19.29 -14.87 -3.05
C ASP A 111 -18.18 -14.20 -2.21
N VAL A 112 -18.37 -14.26 -0.89
CA VAL A 112 -17.50 -13.70 0.16
C VAL A 112 -16.09 -14.33 0.14
N SER A 113 -15.97 -15.59 -0.30
CA SER A 113 -14.71 -16.35 -0.31
C SER A 113 -13.79 -16.03 -1.49
N ILE A 114 -14.23 -15.26 -2.49
CA ILE A 114 -13.45 -14.97 -3.71
C ILE A 114 -12.12 -14.28 -3.40
N ILE A 115 -12.10 -13.35 -2.44
CA ILE A 115 -10.88 -12.65 -2.03
C ILE A 115 -9.91 -13.61 -1.33
N TYR A 116 -10.40 -14.57 -0.53
CA TYR A 116 -9.58 -15.66 0.02
C TYR A 116 -8.98 -16.50 -1.12
N CYS A 117 -9.79 -16.95 -2.08
CA CYS A 117 -9.36 -17.79 -3.19
C CYS A 117 -8.29 -17.11 -4.09
N LEU A 118 -8.40 -15.80 -4.31
CA LEU A 118 -7.39 -14.99 -5.01
C LEU A 118 -6.07 -14.92 -4.23
N LEU A 119 -6.13 -14.74 -2.91
CA LEU A 119 -4.94 -14.65 -2.06
C LEU A 119 -4.25 -16.01 -1.86
N VAL A 120 -5.01 -17.12 -1.82
CA VAL A 120 -4.45 -18.48 -1.81
C VAL A 120 -3.73 -18.79 -3.13
N ASN A 121 -4.33 -18.43 -4.27
CA ASN A 121 -3.64 -18.52 -5.57
C ASN A 121 -2.38 -17.66 -5.63
N ARG A 122 -2.42 -16.45 -5.07
CA ARG A 122 -1.24 -15.60 -4.95
C ARG A 122 -0.12 -16.26 -4.14
N ALA A 123 -0.44 -16.93 -3.04
CA ALA A 123 0.53 -17.66 -2.21
C ALA A 123 1.22 -18.76 -3.02
N GLN A 124 0.42 -19.54 -3.77
CA GLN A 124 0.92 -20.60 -4.66
C GLN A 124 1.83 -20.06 -5.77
N PHE A 125 1.43 -18.99 -6.47
CA PHE A 125 2.26 -18.41 -7.54
C PHE A 125 3.59 -17.82 -7.01
N LEU A 126 3.61 -17.21 -5.81
CA LEU A 126 4.87 -16.79 -5.17
C LEU A 126 5.76 -17.98 -4.79
N GLU A 127 5.17 -19.09 -4.34
CA GLU A 127 5.95 -20.29 -4.06
C GLU A 127 6.54 -20.88 -5.35
N GLU A 128 5.74 -20.94 -6.42
CA GLU A 128 6.19 -21.42 -7.74
C GLU A 128 7.31 -20.55 -8.31
N GLN A 129 7.23 -19.22 -8.15
CA GLN A 129 8.34 -18.30 -8.45
C GLN A 129 9.60 -18.65 -7.63
N SER A 130 9.47 -19.05 -6.37
CA SER A 130 10.62 -19.33 -5.50
C SER A 130 11.27 -20.70 -5.72
N ASN A 131 10.50 -21.68 -6.22
CA ASN A 131 10.93 -23.09 -6.35
C ASN A 131 11.30 -23.49 -7.79
N TYR A 132 10.68 -22.89 -8.81
CA TYR A 132 10.95 -23.20 -10.22
C TYR A 132 11.79 -22.11 -10.89
N THR A 133 12.74 -22.50 -11.75
CA THR A 133 13.60 -21.54 -12.47
C THR A 133 12.91 -20.88 -13.66
N ASN A 134 11.86 -21.49 -14.21
CA ASN A 134 11.19 -21.02 -15.42
C ASN A 134 9.68 -21.30 -15.34
N PRO A 135 8.76 -20.32 -15.54
CA PRO A 135 8.98 -18.88 -15.70
C PRO A 135 8.76 -18.09 -14.38
N GLN A 136 9.86 -17.77 -13.67
CA GLN A 136 9.80 -17.05 -12.38
C GLN A 136 9.04 -15.73 -12.44
N ASN A 137 9.35 -14.93 -13.47
CA ASN A 137 8.82 -13.57 -13.61
C ASN A 137 7.32 -13.59 -13.94
N VAL A 138 6.86 -14.53 -14.79
CA VAL A 138 5.44 -14.68 -15.14
C VAL A 138 4.61 -15.08 -13.90
N ASN A 139 5.13 -15.97 -13.05
CA ASN A 139 4.46 -16.32 -11.80
C ASN A 139 4.39 -15.15 -10.80
N TYR A 140 5.40 -14.26 -10.78
CA TYR A 140 5.29 -12.99 -10.06
C TYR A 140 4.17 -12.09 -10.60
N THR A 141 4.05 -11.96 -11.93
CA THR A 141 2.96 -11.19 -12.56
C THR A 141 1.59 -11.79 -12.26
N ARG A 142 1.44 -13.13 -12.28
CA ARG A 142 0.21 -13.83 -11.86
C ARG A 142 -0.14 -13.55 -10.40
N ALA A 143 0.84 -13.59 -9.50
CA ALA A 143 0.67 -13.23 -8.10
C ALA A 143 0.26 -11.74 -7.92
N ALA A 144 0.89 -10.83 -8.65
CA ALA A 144 0.55 -9.40 -8.62
C ALA A 144 -0.86 -9.15 -9.16
N LEU A 145 -1.27 -9.83 -10.23
CA LEU A 145 -2.63 -9.73 -10.79
C LEU A 145 -3.69 -10.21 -9.78
N CYS A 146 -3.45 -11.32 -9.06
CA CYS A 146 -4.33 -11.76 -7.97
C CYS A 146 -4.57 -10.64 -6.95
N GLU A 147 -3.51 -9.94 -6.55
CA GLU A 147 -3.58 -8.85 -5.56
C GLU A 147 -4.34 -7.63 -6.08
N VAL A 148 -4.10 -7.23 -7.34
CA VAL A 148 -4.80 -6.09 -7.96
C VAL A 148 -6.30 -6.40 -8.09
N ILE A 149 -6.67 -7.60 -8.55
CA ILE A 149 -8.06 -8.05 -8.65
C ILE A 149 -8.73 -8.08 -7.27
N ALA A 150 -8.11 -8.72 -6.27
CA ALA A 150 -8.65 -8.77 -4.91
C ALA A 150 -8.85 -7.38 -4.30
N THR A 151 -7.93 -6.44 -4.56
CA THR A 151 -8.02 -5.05 -4.09
C THR A 151 -9.20 -4.31 -4.73
N ARG A 152 -9.42 -4.49 -6.05
CA ARG A 152 -10.55 -3.87 -6.78
C ARG A 152 -11.89 -4.46 -6.34
N ILE A 153 -11.98 -5.78 -6.16
CA ILE A 153 -13.19 -6.47 -5.65
C ILE A 153 -13.54 -5.97 -4.24
N LEU A 154 -12.55 -5.92 -3.32
CA LEU A 154 -12.78 -5.42 -1.96
C LEU A 154 -13.27 -3.96 -1.96
N ARG A 155 -12.63 -3.10 -2.76
CA ARG A 155 -13.04 -1.70 -2.94
C ARG A 155 -14.49 -1.59 -3.42
N ARG A 156 -14.88 -2.37 -4.44
CA ARG A 156 -16.25 -2.40 -4.98
C ARG A 156 -17.29 -2.90 -3.97
N PHE A 157 -16.95 -3.89 -3.14
CA PHE A 157 -17.82 -4.29 -2.03
C PHE A 157 -18.04 -3.17 -1.02
N GLY A 158 -17.01 -2.37 -0.72
CA GLY A 158 -17.11 -1.20 0.14
C GLY A 158 -17.92 -0.04 -0.47
N GLU A 159 -17.68 0.28 -1.74
CA GLU A 159 -18.42 1.34 -2.47
C GLU A 159 -19.90 1.00 -2.65
N ASN A 160 -20.25 -0.28 -2.82
CA ASN A 160 -21.64 -0.73 -2.95
C ASN A 160 -22.38 -0.91 -1.61
N HIS A 161 -21.68 -0.88 -0.47
CA HIS A 161 -22.27 -1.10 0.85
C HIS A 161 -21.77 -0.06 1.87
N ASP A 162 -22.49 1.05 1.98
CA ASP A 162 -22.21 2.08 2.98
C ASP A 162 -22.67 1.71 4.40
N GLY A 163 -22.00 2.31 5.40
CA GLY A 163 -22.41 2.29 6.80
C GLY A 163 -22.05 1.01 7.57
N PRO A 164 -22.69 0.75 8.73
CA PRO A 164 -22.30 -0.35 9.62
C PRO A 164 -22.50 -1.74 8.99
N ASN A 165 -23.56 -1.92 8.20
CA ASN A 165 -23.80 -3.19 7.51
C ASN A 165 -22.73 -3.50 6.45
N GLY A 166 -22.20 -2.47 5.78
CA GLY A 166 -21.05 -2.59 4.90
C GLY A 166 -19.78 -2.97 5.63
N LEU A 167 -19.46 -2.29 6.75
CA LEU A 167 -18.32 -2.65 7.58
C LEU A 167 -18.42 -4.10 8.11
N LEU A 168 -19.62 -4.57 8.45
CA LEU A 168 -19.84 -5.95 8.85
C LEU A 168 -19.64 -6.93 7.68
N LEU A 169 -20.12 -6.62 6.47
CA LEU A 169 -19.85 -7.45 5.28
C LEU A 169 -18.35 -7.54 4.98
N LEU A 170 -17.64 -6.41 4.99
CA LEU A 170 -16.19 -6.35 4.80
C LEU A 170 -15.43 -7.11 5.90
N ALA A 171 -15.93 -7.09 7.14
CA ALA A 171 -15.41 -7.92 8.22
C ALA A 171 -15.60 -9.42 7.94
N HIS A 172 -16.75 -9.86 7.43
CA HIS A 172 -16.93 -11.26 7.03
C HIS A 172 -15.99 -11.65 5.87
N ILE A 173 -15.80 -10.79 4.87
CA ILE A 173 -14.86 -11.03 3.75
C ILE A 173 -13.40 -11.22 4.24
N LEU A 174 -12.95 -10.41 5.20
CA LEU A 174 -11.55 -10.39 5.63
C LEU A 174 -11.23 -11.28 6.83
N VAL A 175 -12.21 -11.49 7.73
CA VAL A 175 -12.01 -12.10 9.06
C VAL A 175 -12.69 -13.46 9.19
N ALA A 176 -13.66 -13.81 8.34
CA ALA A 176 -14.17 -15.18 8.34
C ALA A 176 -13.06 -16.15 7.91
N GLY A 177 -12.89 -17.21 8.68
CA GLY A 177 -11.98 -18.30 8.33
C GLY A 177 -12.60 -19.19 7.26
N PHE A 178 -11.85 -19.45 6.20
CA PHE A 178 -12.20 -20.41 5.15
C PHE A 178 -11.24 -21.59 5.18
N GLU A 179 -11.73 -22.76 4.74
CA GLU A 179 -10.92 -23.97 4.61
C GLU A 179 -10.54 -24.19 3.13
N PRO A 180 -9.28 -24.55 2.82
CA PRO A 180 -8.86 -24.79 1.44
C PRO A 180 -9.67 -25.89 0.72
N PHE A 181 -10.07 -26.94 1.45
CA PHE A 181 -10.86 -28.07 0.94
C PHE A 181 -12.38 -27.92 1.16
N GLN A 182 -12.88 -26.73 1.51
CA GLN A 182 -14.31 -26.52 1.78
C GLN A 182 -15.15 -26.84 0.54
N ASN A 183 -16.12 -27.74 0.71
CA ASN A 183 -16.96 -28.30 -0.36
C ASN A 183 -16.19 -28.98 -1.51
N ALA A 184 -14.99 -29.52 -1.24
CA ALA A 184 -14.34 -30.45 -2.15
C ALA A 184 -15.12 -31.78 -2.26
N PRO A 185 -15.04 -32.49 -3.42
CA PRO A 185 -15.58 -33.84 -3.58
C PRO A 185 -15.08 -34.81 -2.50
N GLN A 186 -15.95 -35.74 -2.07
CA GLN A 186 -15.67 -36.64 -0.92
C GLN A 186 -14.37 -37.43 -1.09
N ASN A 187 -14.11 -37.97 -2.28
CA ASN A 187 -12.88 -38.69 -2.62
C ASN A 187 -11.60 -37.83 -2.47
N ILE A 188 -11.68 -36.51 -2.62
CA ILE A 188 -10.56 -35.58 -2.41
C ILE A 188 -10.41 -35.23 -0.93
N ARG A 189 -11.53 -35.09 -0.21
CA ARG A 189 -11.53 -34.88 1.25
C ARG A 189 -10.87 -36.05 1.98
N ASP A 190 -11.31 -37.28 1.71
CA ASP A 190 -10.75 -38.49 2.33
C ASP A 190 -9.22 -38.62 2.10
N GLN A 191 -8.74 -38.22 0.90
CA GLN A 191 -7.31 -38.22 0.57
C GLN A 191 -6.54 -37.08 1.26
N ALA A 192 -7.15 -35.90 1.38
CA ALA A 192 -6.58 -34.78 2.12
C ALA A 192 -6.42 -35.13 3.62
N ASP A 193 -7.43 -35.78 4.22
CA ASP A 193 -7.42 -36.23 5.62
C ASP A 193 -6.25 -37.18 5.89
N MET A 194 -6.09 -38.20 5.03
CA MET A 194 -4.98 -39.16 5.12
C MET A 194 -3.60 -38.51 4.97
N SER A 195 -3.47 -37.44 4.18
CA SER A 195 -2.18 -36.77 3.95
C SER A 195 -1.82 -35.72 5.02
N THR A 196 -2.83 -35.14 5.68
CA THR A 196 -2.70 -33.94 6.52
C THR A 196 -3.51 -34.05 7.83
N SER A 197 -3.45 -35.23 8.45
CA SER A 197 -4.17 -35.69 9.66
C SER A 197 -4.09 -34.81 10.93
N TRP A 198 -3.40 -33.67 10.92
CA TRP A 198 -3.29 -32.73 12.06
C TRP A 198 -3.61 -31.26 11.72
N SER A 199 -3.86 -30.90 10.45
CA SER A 199 -4.16 -29.50 10.06
C SER A 199 -5.48 -29.30 9.31
N TYR A 200 -6.16 -30.37 8.91
CA TYR A 200 -7.28 -30.31 7.95
C TYR A 200 -8.42 -29.34 8.34
N HIS A 201 -8.75 -29.26 9.63
CA HIS A 201 -9.85 -28.42 10.16
C HIS A 201 -9.46 -26.98 10.50
N ARG A 202 -8.32 -26.47 10.01
CA ARG A 202 -7.86 -25.11 10.36
C ARG A 202 -8.38 -24.06 9.37
N THR A 203 -9.50 -23.43 9.72
CA THR A 203 -9.98 -22.22 9.04
C THR A 203 -8.93 -21.09 9.08
N MET A 204 -8.68 -20.43 7.94
CA MET A 204 -7.75 -19.30 7.83
C MET A 204 -8.47 -18.06 7.24
N PRO A 205 -8.44 -16.90 7.92
CA PRO A 205 -9.02 -15.67 7.37
C PRO A 205 -8.24 -15.07 6.20
N SER A 206 -8.95 -14.45 5.24
CA SER A 206 -8.37 -13.75 4.09
C SER A 206 -7.32 -12.71 4.48
N LEU A 207 -7.52 -12.00 5.59
CA LEU A 207 -6.58 -11.01 6.12
C LEU A 207 -5.23 -11.64 6.50
N GLU A 208 -5.23 -12.87 7.00
CA GLU A 208 -4.02 -13.61 7.34
C GLU A 208 -3.28 -14.07 6.09
N VAL A 209 -4.01 -14.57 5.09
CA VAL A 209 -3.42 -14.94 3.79
C VAL A 209 -2.77 -13.70 3.15
N ALA A 210 -3.43 -12.54 3.16
CA ALA A 210 -2.87 -11.28 2.65
C ALA A 210 -1.58 -10.85 3.39
N ILE A 211 -1.50 -11.08 4.70
CA ILE A 211 -0.30 -10.83 5.50
C ILE A 211 0.81 -11.82 5.14
N LEU A 212 0.48 -13.12 5.06
CA LEU A 212 1.39 -14.20 4.67
C LEU A 212 1.99 -14.01 3.27
N THR A 213 1.22 -13.47 2.34
CA THR A 213 1.66 -13.19 0.96
C THR A 213 2.39 -11.85 0.81
N GLU A 214 2.59 -11.08 1.88
CA GLU A 214 3.09 -9.71 1.88
C GLU A 214 2.32 -8.79 0.89
N SER A 215 0.99 -8.91 0.83
CA SER A 215 0.12 -8.16 -0.08
C SER A 215 -0.09 -6.71 0.37
N LYS A 216 0.96 -5.92 0.24
CA LYS A 216 1.05 -4.52 0.69
C LYS A 216 0.09 -3.59 -0.05
N PHE A 217 -0.17 -3.81 -1.35
CA PHE A 217 -1.12 -2.98 -2.10
C PHE A 217 -2.54 -3.23 -1.59
N PHE A 218 -2.93 -4.51 -1.43
CA PHE A 218 -4.21 -4.89 -0.84
C PHE A 218 -4.40 -4.35 0.58
N LEU A 219 -3.41 -4.56 1.46
CA LEU A 219 -3.45 -4.13 2.86
C LEU A 219 -3.37 -2.60 3.03
N SER A 220 -2.80 -1.88 2.05
CA SER A 220 -2.80 -0.39 2.01
C SER A 220 -4.14 0.22 1.57
N SER A 221 -5.04 -0.58 0.99
CA SER A 221 -6.32 -0.08 0.49
C SER A 221 -7.18 0.52 1.62
N THR A 222 -7.91 1.58 1.30
CA THR A 222 -8.78 2.30 2.26
C THR A 222 -9.81 1.37 2.89
N THR A 223 -10.46 0.52 2.09
CA THR A 223 -11.46 -0.45 2.54
C THR A 223 -10.87 -1.51 3.48
N CYS A 224 -9.65 -2.01 3.20
CA CYS A 224 -8.97 -2.92 4.13
C CYS A 224 -8.56 -2.19 5.43
N GLN A 225 -8.04 -0.96 5.33
CA GLN A 225 -7.65 -0.16 6.49
C GLN A 225 -8.83 0.27 7.37
N GLN A 226 -10.04 0.39 6.82
CA GLN A 226 -11.28 0.57 7.60
C GLN A 226 -11.54 -0.64 8.50
N VAL A 227 -11.49 -1.87 7.97
CA VAL A 227 -11.66 -3.10 8.75
C VAL A 227 -10.54 -3.27 9.77
N VAL A 228 -9.28 -3.09 9.38
CA VAL A 228 -8.12 -3.15 10.30
C VAL A 228 -8.25 -2.13 11.43
N SER A 229 -8.64 -0.89 11.13
CA SER A 229 -8.86 0.14 12.17
C SER A 229 -10.03 -0.21 13.09
N ALA A 230 -11.12 -0.76 12.54
CA ALA A 230 -12.27 -1.22 13.30
C ALA A 230 -11.94 -2.43 14.20
N ILE A 231 -11.03 -3.32 13.81
CA ILE A 231 -10.48 -4.38 14.67
C ILE A 231 -9.59 -3.77 15.76
N TYR A 232 -8.67 -2.85 15.42
CA TYR A 232 -7.76 -2.21 16.37
C TYR A 232 -8.50 -1.46 17.49
N GLU A 233 -9.58 -0.74 17.15
CA GLU A 233 -10.48 -0.07 18.10
C GLU A 233 -11.44 -1.02 18.83
N GLY A 234 -11.53 -2.28 18.40
CA GLY A 234 -12.48 -3.27 18.92
C GLY A 234 -13.94 -2.97 18.57
N ARG A 235 -14.21 -2.30 17.44
CA ARG A 235 -15.58 -2.17 16.90
C ARG A 235 -16.08 -3.48 16.30
N ILE A 236 -15.17 -4.28 15.75
CA ILE A 236 -15.45 -5.64 15.28
C ILE A 236 -15.02 -6.61 16.39
N ILE A 237 -15.91 -7.52 16.79
CA ILE A 237 -15.62 -8.64 17.68
C ILE A 237 -15.73 -9.93 16.88
N TYR A 238 -14.73 -10.79 17.04
CA TYR A 238 -14.66 -12.15 16.52
C TYR A 238 -13.77 -12.99 17.45
N THR A 239 -13.86 -14.32 17.37
CA THR A 239 -12.88 -15.20 18.03
C THR A 239 -11.76 -15.55 17.04
N PRO A 240 -10.48 -15.23 17.33
CA PRO A 240 -9.35 -15.57 16.46
C PRO A 240 -8.91 -17.04 16.63
N SER A 241 -8.29 -17.61 15.60
CA SER A 241 -7.63 -18.92 15.68
C SER A 241 -6.18 -18.80 16.14
N THR A 242 -5.97 -18.92 17.46
CA THR A 242 -4.64 -19.04 18.10
C THR A 242 -3.99 -20.38 17.78
N PHE A 243 -2.66 -20.46 17.85
CA PHE A 243 -1.92 -21.72 17.63
C PHE A 243 -1.66 -22.47 18.93
N TRP A 244 -1.45 -21.76 20.03
CA TRP A 244 -1.18 -22.33 21.34
C TRP A 244 -1.50 -21.30 22.43
N ASP A 245 -2.30 -21.70 23.42
CA ASP A 245 -2.67 -20.87 24.57
C ASP A 245 -2.32 -21.63 25.87
N ILE A 246 -1.69 -20.94 26.82
CA ILE A 246 -1.40 -21.45 28.16
C ILE A 246 -2.71 -21.64 28.94
N ILE A 247 -3.67 -20.73 28.76
CA ILE A 247 -5.01 -20.79 29.33
C ILE A 247 -6.05 -20.84 28.18
N PRO A 248 -6.49 -22.03 27.73
CA PRO A 248 -7.48 -22.14 26.67
C PRO A 248 -8.87 -21.75 27.18
N ASP A 249 -9.37 -20.57 26.79
CA ASP A 249 -10.69 -20.04 27.19
C ASP A 249 -11.71 -20.01 26.01
N HIS A 250 -11.57 -20.95 25.07
CA HIS A 250 -12.41 -21.04 23.85
C HIS A 250 -13.81 -21.63 24.09
N TYR A 251 -14.28 -21.71 25.35
CA TYR A 251 -15.57 -22.31 25.70
C TYR A 251 -16.79 -21.60 25.07
N LYS A 252 -16.63 -20.36 24.58
CA LYS A 252 -17.66 -19.63 23.83
C LYS A 252 -17.05 -18.87 22.65
N LEU A 253 -17.20 -19.43 21.45
CA LEU A 253 -16.92 -18.72 20.20
C LEU A 253 -17.94 -17.59 19.99
N LYS A 254 -17.49 -16.42 19.53
CA LYS A 254 -18.36 -15.29 19.16
C LYS A 254 -18.40 -15.12 17.65
N PRO A 255 -19.60 -14.95 17.05
CA PRO A 255 -19.72 -14.64 15.63
C PRO A 255 -19.11 -13.26 15.32
N ILE A 256 -18.77 -13.04 14.05
CA ILE A 256 -18.28 -11.74 13.56
C ILE A 256 -19.42 -10.73 13.69
N MET A 257 -19.29 -9.80 14.63
CA MET A 257 -20.33 -8.82 14.94
C MET A 257 -19.77 -7.46 15.29
N LEU A 258 -20.58 -6.41 15.07
CA LEU A 258 -20.26 -5.07 15.53
C LEU A 258 -20.57 -4.92 17.02
N TYR A 259 -19.69 -4.22 17.73
CA TYR A 259 -19.81 -3.91 19.14
C TYR A 259 -20.55 -2.59 19.36
N ASP A 260 -21.68 -2.63 20.08
CA ASP A 260 -22.33 -1.44 20.62
C ASP A 260 -21.96 -1.26 22.12
N PRO A 261 -21.30 -0.14 22.51
CA PRO A 261 -20.98 0.16 23.90
C PRO A 261 -22.19 0.35 24.82
N ARG A 262 -23.37 0.71 24.28
CA ARG A 262 -24.57 1.01 25.05
C ARG A 262 -25.32 -0.26 25.47
N GLU A 263 -25.40 -1.24 24.57
CA GLU A 263 -26.02 -2.54 24.83
C GLU A 263 -25.10 -3.49 25.60
N SER A 264 -23.78 -3.34 25.47
CA SER A 264 -22.81 -4.21 26.14
C SER A 264 -22.82 -4.09 27.68
N PRO A 265 -22.52 -5.18 28.42
CA PRO A 265 -22.42 -5.13 29.88
C PRO A 265 -21.19 -4.34 30.36
N LEU A 266 -21.33 -3.60 31.47
CA LEU A 266 -20.27 -2.75 32.03
C LEU A 266 -18.95 -3.49 32.34
N LEU A 267 -19.00 -4.80 32.62
CA LEU A 267 -17.84 -5.63 32.95
C LEU A 267 -17.49 -6.61 31.82
N ASN A 268 -17.33 -6.06 30.62
CA ASN A 268 -16.98 -6.83 29.42
C ASN A 268 -15.47 -7.11 29.35
N GLN A 269 -15.04 -8.29 29.83
CA GLN A 269 -13.61 -8.66 29.90
C GLN A 269 -12.89 -8.60 28.53
N TYR A 270 -13.61 -8.86 27.44
CA TYR A 270 -13.08 -8.88 26.08
C TYR A 270 -12.61 -7.49 25.59
N ARG A 271 -12.83 -6.42 26.37
CA ARG A 271 -12.25 -5.09 26.08
C ARG A 271 -10.77 -4.99 26.46
N LEU A 272 -10.27 -5.89 27.32
CA LEU A 272 -8.84 -5.97 27.69
C LEU A 272 -7.98 -6.59 26.58
N THR A 273 -8.55 -7.51 25.80
CA THR A 273 -7.90 -8.16 24.65
C THR A 273 -7.97 -7.32 23.35
N VAL A 274 -8.59 -6.14 23.38
CA VAL A 274 -8.63 -5.24 22.21
C VAL A 274 -7.24 -4.62 21.99
N PRO A 275 -6.66 -4.67 20.78
CA PRO A 275 -5.28 -4.24 20.54
C PRO A 275 -4.96 -2.81 21.00
N ARG A 276 -5.87 -1.86 20.79
CA ARG A 276 -5.72 -0.47 21.28
C ARG A 276 -5.63 -0.40 22.81
N THR A 277 -6.54 -1.09 23.52
CA THR A 277 -6.55 -1.11 24.99
C THR A 277 -5.29 -1.78 25.50
N ARG A 278 -4.91 -2.91 24.89
CA ARG A 278 -3.70 -3.67 25.22
C ARG A 278 -2.44 -2.81 25.13
N ASN A 279 -2.22 -2.11 24.01
CA ASN A 279 -1.05 -1.23 23.83
C ASN A 279 -0.99 -0.09 24.89
N ILE A 280 -2.14 0.48 25.25
CA ILE A 280 -2.23 1.47 26.34
C ILE A 280 -1.86 0.82 27.69
N LEU A 281 -2.33 -0.41 27.95
CA LEU A 281 -2.01 -1.14 29.18
C LEU A 281 -0.53 -1.52 29.25
N GLU A 282 0.07 -2.05 28.18
CA GLU A 282 1.50 -2.34 28.10
C GLU A 282 2.36 -1.08 28.35
N SER A 283 1.94 0.07 27.81
CA SER A 283 2.58 1.36 28.07
C SER A 283 2.49 1.78 29.55
N ILE A 284 1.32 1.61 30.18
CA ILE A 284 1.13 1.86 31.62
C ILE A 284 1.97 0.88 32.46
N GLN A 285 2.00 -0.40 32.09
CA GLN A 285 2.77 -1.43 32.78
C GLN A 285 4.27 -1.10 32.78
N PHE A 286 4.81 -0.67 31.63
CA PHE A 286 6.21 -0.26 31.50
C PHE A 286 6.49 1.03 32.30
N ALA A 287 5.56 1.99 32.31
CA ALA A 287 5.70 3.20 33.14
C ALA A 287 5.76 2.86 34.64
N ILE A 288 4.97 1.88 35.11
CA ILE A 288 5.02 1.39 36.50
C ILE A 288 6.36 0.68 36.77
N LEU A 289 6.84 -0.18 35.85
CA LEU A 289 8.14 -0.84 35.97
C LEU A 289 9.27 0.19 36.12
N LEU A 290 9.28 1.22 35.27
CA LEU A 290 10.27 2.29 35.29
C LEU A 290 10.19 3.12 36.58
N ALA A 291 8.99 3.46 37.04
CA ALA A 291 8.79 4.18 38.30
C ALA A 291 9.27 3.38 39.52
N LEU A 292 9.04 2.07 39.54
CA LEU A 292 9.55 1.17 40.59
C LEU A 292 11.08 1.03 40.52
N TYR A 293 11.65 0.85 39.32
CA TYR A 293 13.10 0.83 39.10
C TYR A 293 13.79 2.10 39.62
N VAL A 294 13.31 3.29 39.20
CA VAL A 294 13.82 4.57 39.72
C VAL A 294 13.60 4.68 41.22
N GLY A 295 12.46 4.23 41.74
CA GLY A 295 12.15 4.20 43.16
C GLY A 295 13.14 3.37 44.00
N VAL A 296 13.60 2.22 43.49
CA VAL A 296 14.65 1.38 44.09
C VAL A 296 16.01 2.07 43.98
N MET A 297 16.35 2.60 42.80
CA MET A 297 17.66 3.20 42.55
C MET A 297 17.90 4.52 43.30
N VAL A 298 16.83 5.22 43.68
CA VAL A 298 16.87 6.38 44.60
C VAL A 298 16.89 5.95 46.07
N ARG A 299 16.26 4.83 46.44
CA ARG A 299 16.15 4.34 47.82
C ARG A 299 17.03 3.12 48.12
N ARG A 300 18.23 3.02 47.52
CA ARG A 300 19.14 1.88 47.71
C ARG A 300 19.37 1.63 49.22
N ARG A 301 19.01 0.44 49.70
CA ARG A 301 19.14 0.03 51.11
C ARG A 301 20.04 -1.20 51.20
N LYS A 302 21.07 -1.12 52.05
CA LYS A 302 22.12 -2.14 52.12
C LYS A 302 21.70 -3.38 52.92
N ASP A 303 20.88 -3.21 53.96
CA ASP A 303 20.58 -4.28 54.92
C ASP A 303 19.38 -5.15 54.49
N ALA A 304 18.15 -4.67 54.71
CA ALA A 304 16.91 -5.43 54.43
C ALA A 304 16.20 -4.95 53.16
N PRO A 305 15.51 -5.84 52.41
CA PRO A 305 14.73 -5.45 51.25
C PRO A 305 13.65 -4.43 51.63
N GLY A 306 13.69 -3.25 51.01
CA GLY A 306 12.68 -2.21 51.24
C GLY A 306 11.33 -2.59 50.63
N ILE A 307 10.22 -2.02 51.14
CA ILE A 307 8.87 -2.24 50.57
C ILE A 307 8.84 -1.95 49.05
N VAL A 308 9.53 -0.89 48.62
CA VAL A 308 9.66 -0.50 47.20
C VAL A 308 10.49 -1.53 46.39
N GLU A 309 11.48 -2.16 47.03
CA GLU A 309 12.35 -3.16 46.42
C GLU A 309 11.62 -4.50 46.28
N THR A 310 10.90 -4.96 47.30
CA THR A 310 10.02 -6.13 47.21
C THR A 310 8.92 -5.91 46.18
N ALA A 311 8.33 -4.72 46.11
CA ALA A 311 7.35 -4.37 45.09
C ALA A 311 7.96 -4.39 43.67
N PHE A 312 9.17 -3.85 43.49
CA PHE A 312 9.91 -3.94 42.23
C PHE A 312 10.22 -5.39 41.84
N ILE A 313 10.71 -6.22 42.75
CA ILE A 313 11.03 -7.63 42.49
C ILE A 313 9.77 -8.39 42.04
N LEU A 314 8.66 -8.29 42.79
CA LEU A 314 7.41 -8.97 42.44
C LEU A 314 6.82 -8.46 41.12
N TYR A 315 6.85 -7.15 40.88
CA TYR A 315 6.33 -6.54 39.66
C TYR A 315 7.18 -6.87 38.43
N ALA A 316 8.51 -6.79 38.56
CA ALA A 316 9.44 -7.15 37.50
C ALA A 316 9.35 -8.65 37.17
N LEU A 317 9.19 -9.54 38.16
CA LEU A 317 8.93 -10.96 37.90
C LEU A 317 7.64 -11.17 37.09
N GLY A 318 6.57 -10.44 37.42
CA GLY A 318 5.32 -10.47 36.66
C GLY A 318 5.50 -9.96 35.24
N TRP A 319 6.25 -8.87 35.06
CA TRP A 319 6.57 -8.34 33.74
C TRP A 319 7.48 -9.29 32.92
N THR A 320 8.46 -9.96 33.54
CA THR A 320 9.26 -10.98 32.84
C THR A 320 8.43 -12.19 32.41
N LEU A 321 7.43 -12.58 33.22
CA LEU A 321 6.49 -13.66 32.88
C LEU A 321 5.59 -13.27 31.69
N ASP A 322 5.16 -12.01 31.62
CA ASP A 322 4.37 -11.46 30.52
C ASP A 322 5.16 -11.43 29.20
N GLN A 323 6.41 -10.99 29.24
CA GLN A 323 7.32 -11.05 28.09
C GLN A 323 7.62 -12.51 27.67
N PHE A 324 7.77 -13.43 28.62
CA PHE A 324 7.95 -14.85 28.34
C PHE A 324 6.70 -15.49 27.72
N ALA A 325 5.50 -15.16 28.19
CA ALA A 325 4.25 -15.59 27.58
C ALA A 325 4.13 -15.05 26.13
N THR A 326 4.55 -13.81 25.89
CA THR A 326 4.59 -13.20 24.55
C THR A 326 5.55 -13.96 23.61
N ILE A 327 6.72 -14.37 24.11
CA ILE A 327 7.69 -15.20 23.37
C ILE A 327 7.09 -16.58 23.03
N LEU A 328 6.33 -17.20 23.93
CA LEU A 328 5.71 -18.51 23.71
C LEU A 328 4.52 -18.44 22.73
N ALA A 329 3.61 -17.48 22.92
CA ALA A 329 2.38 -17.37 22.12
C ALA A 329 2.64 -17.00 20.65
N HIS A 330 3.58 -16.08 20.40
CA HIS A 330 3.89 -15.60 19.04
C HIS A 330 5.18 -16.22 18.45
N GLY A 331 5.99 -16.88 19.29
CA GLY A 331 7.26 -17.49 18.91
C GLY A 331 8.45 -16.53 18.99
N TRP A 332 9.61 -17.06 19.42
CA TRP A 332 10.89 -16.35 19.59
C TRP A 332 11.24 -15.44 18.40
N ASN A 333 11.06 -15.96 17.18
CA ASN A 333 11.45 -15.23 15.99
C ASN A 333 10.53 -13.99 15.76
N VAL A 334 9.25 -13.98 16.20
CA VAL A 334 8.33 -12.81 16.06
C VAL A 334 8.67 -11.80 17.14
N TYR A 335 8.88 -12.27 18.37
CA TYR A 335 9.27 -11.41 19.47
C TYR A 335 10.58 -10.65 19.17
N THR A 336 11.61 -11.34 18.65
CA THR A 336 12.87 -10.70 18.19
C THR A 336 12.72 -9.86 16.91
N GLN A 337 11.55 -9.80 16.27
CA GLN A 337 11.28 -8.79 15.27
C GLN A 337 11.09 -7.42 15.91
N ASN A 338 10.40 -7.30 17.03
CA ASN A 338 10.30 -6.03 17.74
C ASN A 338 11.72 -5.54 18.07
N LEU A 339 12.08 -4.36 17.54
CA LEU A 339 13.42 -3.79 17.66
C LEU A 339 13.81 -3.56 19.12
N TRP A 340 12.83 -3.39 19.98
CA TRP A 340 13.04 -3.04 21.38
C TRP A 340 13.00 -4.27 22.28
N SER A 341 12.56 -5.42 21.76
CA SER A 341 12.56 -6.68 22.50
C SER A 341 13.96 -7.22 22.80
N PHE A 342 15.03 -6.77 22.12
CA PHE A 342 16.40 -7.06 22.58
C PHE A 342 16.75 -6.28 23.85
N LEU A 343 16.26 -5.04 23.99
CA LEU A 343 16.40 -4.25 25.22
C LEU A 343 15.62 -4.93 26.34
N ASP A 344 14.40 -5.39 26.06
CA ASP A 344 13.57 -6.12 27.02
C ASP A 344 14.24 -7.42 27.47
N VAL A 345 14.83 -8.21 26.55
CA VAL A 345 15.61 -9.42 26.88
C VAL A 345 16.88 -9.11 27.66
N THR A 346 17.57 -8.03 27.32
CA THR A 346 18.77 -7.58 28.06
C THR A 346 18.39 -7.16 29.47
N PHE A 347 17.28 -6.45 29.64
CA PHE A 347 16.73 -6.12 30.96
C PHE A 347 16.31 -7.36 31.75
N ILE A 348 15.64 -8.34 31.11
CA ILE A 348 15.31 -9.63 31.74
C ILE A 348 16.59 -10.32 32.25
N GLY A 349 17.66 -10.36 31.44
CA GLY A 349 18.96 -10.93 31.84
C GLY A 349 19.58 -10.20 33.04
N ILE A 350 19.64 -8.86 33.00
CA ILE A 350 20.13 -8.03 34.11
C ILE A 350 19.29 -8.25 35.37
N TYR A 351 17.97 -8.30 35.24
CA TYR A 351 17.03 -8.55 36.33
C TYR A 351 17.24 -9.93 36.96
N PHE A 352 17.45 -10.99 36.17
CA PHE A 352 17.75 -12.32 36.69
C PHE A 352 19.06 -12.34 37.49
N VAL A 353 20.13 -11.71 36.99
CA VAL A 353 21.41 -11.64 37.73
C VAL A 353 21.26 -10.81 39.02
N PHE A 354 20.55 -9.68 38.96
CA PHE A 354 20.19 -8.90 40.16
C PHE A 354 19.42 -9.75 41.18
N PHE A 355 18.39 -10.47 40.74
CA PHE A 355 17.55 -11.29 41.59
C PHE A 355 18.34 -12.44 42.24
N THR A 356 19.20 -13.14 41.49
CA THR A 356 20.02 -14.23 42.04
C THR A 356 21.06 -13.73 43.04
N LEU A 357 21.79 -12.65 42.73
CA LEU A 357 22.74 -12.03 43.66
C LEU A 357 22.03 -11.52 44.91
N ARG A 358 20.85 -10.91 44.77
CA ARG A 358 20.10 -10.38 45.91
C ARG A 358 19.50 -11.47 46.80
N ALA A 359 18.99 -12.55 46.22
CA ALA A 359 18.53 -13.72 46.96
C ALA A 359 19.68 -14.47 47.64
N TYR A 360 20.85 -14.54 46.99
CA TYR A 360 22.05 -15.15 47.55
C TYR A 360 22.60 -14.33 48.73
N GLY A 361 22.83 -13.03 48.54
CA GLY A 361 23.27 -12.10 49.60
C GLY A 361 22.31 -12.01 50.80
N TRP A 362 21.01 -12.24 50.60
CA TRP A 362 20.06 -12.38 51.71
C TRP A 362 20.22 -13.71 52.47
N ARG A 363 20.56 -14.80 51.77
CA ARG A 363 20.76 -16.13 52.36
C ARG A 363 22.11 -16.27 53.08
N THR A 364 23.17 -15.65 52.55
CA THR A 364 24.52 -15.62 53.14
C THR A 364 24.66 -14.55 54.23
N GLY A 365 23.92 -13.45 54.08
CA GLY A 365 24.09 -12.24 54.91
C GLY A 365 25.29 -11.38 54.49
N GLU A 366 25.95 -11.69 53.36
CA GLU A 366 27.12 -10.96 52.89
C GLU A 366 26.74 -9.65 52.21
N ARG A 367 27.19 -8.54 52.79
CA ARG A 367 26.88 -7.19 52.30
C ARG A 367 27.46 -6.90 50.91
N ASN A 368 28.61 -7.45 50.57
CA ASN A 368 29.28 -7.21 49.29
C ASN A 368 28.44 -7.71 48.10
N GLU A 369 27.82 -8.88 48.26
CA GLU A 369 26.97 -9.53 47.24
C GLU A 369 25.67 -8.72 47.02
N ALA A 370 25.11 -8.19 48.11
CA ALA A 370 23.95 -7.29 48.06
C ALA A 370 24.27 -5.92 47.43
N GLU A 371 25.48 -5.39 47.63
CA GLU A 371 25.92 -4.15 46.96
C GLU A 371 26.18 -4.38 45.46
N GLN A 372 26.87 -5.46 45.10
CA GLN A 372 27.11 -5.85 43.71
C GLN A 372 25.81 -6.04 42.91
N ALA A 373 24.73 -6.52 43.55
CA ALA A 373 23.42 -6.60 42.92
C ALA A 373 22.92 -5.22 42.44
N TYR A 374 23.06 -4.15 43.24
CA TYR A 374 22.67 -2.80 42.84
C TYR A 374 23.55 -2.22 41.72
N ASP A 375 24.82 -2.61 41.65
CA ASP A 375 25.72 -2.20 40.58
C ASP A 375 25.38 -2.91 39.26
N VAL A 376 25.03 -4.20 39.30
CA VAL A 376 24.43 -4.91 38.16
C VAL A 376 23.12 -4.24 37.74
N LEU A 377 22.25 -3.88 38.68
CA LEU A 377 21.00 -3.19 38.37
C LEU A 377 21.22 -1.79 37.76
N ALA A 378 22.34 -1.13 38.03
CA ALA A 378 22.71 0.13 37.38
C ALA A 378 22.96 -0.02 35.87
N LEU A 379 23.39 -1.20 35.40
CA LEU A 379 23.54 -1.53 33.98
C LEU A 379 22.19 -1.56 33.24
N ALA A 380 21.05 -1.56 33.94
CA ALA A 380 19.74 -1.42 33.32
C ALA A 380 19.42 0.01 32.84
N ALA A 381 20.08 1.05 33.34
CA ALA A 381 19.77 2.44 32.93
C ALA A 381 20.00 2.70 31.43
N PRO A 382 21.14 2.29 30.80
CA PRO A 382 21.33 2.38 29.35
C PRO A 382 20.36 1.54 28.51
N VAL A 383 19.58 0.65 29.13
CA VAL A 383 18.59 -0.21 28.46
C VAL A 383 17.19 0.40 28.58
N LEU A 384 16.78 0.73 29.81
CA LEU A 384 15.44 1.25 30.12
C LEU A 384 15.21 2.69 29.62
N VAL A 385 16.23 3.56 29.64
CA VAL A 385 16.06 4.96 29.23
C VAL A 385 15.85 5.08 27.71
N PRO A 386 16.65 4.42 26.83
CA PRO A 386 16.31 4.36 25.41
C PRO A 386 14.97 3.66 25.17
N ARG A 387 14.65 2.57 25.91
CA ARG A 387 13.35 1.89 25.80
C ARG A 387 12.17 2.83 25.98
N LEU A 388 12.23 3.74 26.97
CA LEU A 388 11.23 4.81 27.15
C LEU A 388 11.14 5.73 25.94
N ALA A 389 12.27 6.27 25.46
CA ALA A 389 12.28 7.16 24.30
C ALA A 389 11.66 6.50 23.06
N PHE A 390 11.94 5.21 22.84
CA PHE A 390 11.38 4.44 21.74
C PHE A 390 9.89 4.08 21.92
N THR A 391 9.37 3.97 23.14
CA THR A 391 7.90 3.87 23.37
C THR A 391 7.17 5.18 23.06
N LEU A 392 7.78 6.33 23.38
CA LEU A 392 7.15 7.65 23.19
C LEU A 392 7.24 8.18 21.75
N LEU A 393 8.29 7.78 21.00
CA LEU A 393 8.59 8.28 19.67
C LEU A 393 8.41 7.25 18.55
N SER A 394 7.79 6.10 18.86
CA SER A 394 7.62 4.95 17.96
C SER A 394 7.14 5.36 16.57
N ASP A 395 6.15 6.25 16.53
CA ASP A 395 5.34 6.62 15.35
C ASP A 395 6.08 7.50 14.32
N ASN A 396 7.33 7.87 14.61
CA ASN A 396 8.14 8.72 13.73
C ASN A 396 8.88 7.91 12.66
N LEU A 397 8.77 8.35 11.40
CA LEU A 397 9.46 7.79 10.24
C LEU A 397 10.99 7.67 10.40
N ILE A 398 11.62 8.54 11.18
CA ILE A 398 13.08 8.53 11.44
C ILE A 398 13.49 7.33 12.31
N PHE A 399 12.77 7.08 13.40
CA PHE A 399 13.02 5.88 14.22
C PHE A 399 12.67 4.60 13.47
N LEU A 400 11.71 4.69 12.55
CA LEU A 400 11.38 3.59 11.66
C LEU A 400 12.47 3.27 10.62
N SER A 401 13.13 4.28 10.04
CA SER A 401 14.22 4.05 9.09
C SER A 401 15.48 3.52 9.77
N LEU A 402 15.82 4.05 10.96
CA LEU A 402 16.94 3.56 11.79
C LEU A 402 16.88 2.04 11.99
N ARG A 403 15.68 1.46 12.12
CA ARG A 403 15.51 0.00 12.24
C ARG A 403 16.02 -0.81 11.06
N SER A 404 15.75 -0.36 9.84
CA SER A 404 16.18 -1.09 8.65
C SER A 404 17.68 -0.90 8.44
N MET A 405 18.14 0.34 8.65
CA MET A 405 19.55 0.73 8.67
C MET A 405 20.39 -0.10 9.63
N MET A 406 19.86 -0.51 10.80
CA MET A 406 20.65 -1.30 11.77
C MET A 406 21.23 -2.59 11.17
N ALA A 407 20.55 -3.25 10.22
CA ALA A 407 21.06 -4.48 9.62
C ALA A 407 22.28 -4.21 8.72
N ASP A 408 22.18 -3.20 7.85
CA ASP A 408 23.28 -2.76 7.00
C ASP A 408 24.43 -2.18 7.83
N PHE A 409 24.10 -1.40 8.87
CA PHE A 409 25.05 -0.88 9.86
C PHE A 409 25.79 -2.02 10.59
N PHE A 410 25.10 -3.03 11.10
CA PHE A 410 25.75 -4.17 11.77
C PHE A 410 26.61 -4.99 10.81
N LEU A 411 26.16 -5.23 9.57
CA LEU A 411 26.93 -5.96 8.57
C LEU A 411 28.20 -5.20 8.15
N LEU A 412 28.08 -3.90 7.89
CA LEU A 412 29.24 -3.03 7.58
C LEU A 412 30.17 -2.86 8.79
N THR A 413 29.62 -2.74 10.01
CA THR A 413 30.43 -2.63 11.24
C THR A 413 31.15 -3.94 11.53
N ALA A 414 30.53 -5.10 11.28
CA ALA A 414 31.18 -6.40 11.40
C ALA A 414 32.29 -6.59 10.34
N LEU A 415 32.05 -6.16 9.10
CA LEU A 415 33.08 -6.16 8.04
C LEU A 415 34.25 -5.23 8.37
N ALA A 416 33.95 -4.01 8.85
CA ALA A 416 34.96 -3.06 9.30
C ALA A 416 35.76 -3.62 10.49
N ALA A 417 35.09 -4.18 11.51
CA ALA A 417 35.73 -4.83 12.65
C ALA A 417 36.61 -6.03 12.24
N TRP A 418 36.19 -6.82 11.25
CA TRP A 418 36.99 -7.90 10.68
C TRP A 418 38.25 -7.38 9.99
N CYS A 419 38.15 -6.31 9.20
CA CYS A 419 39.32 -5.64 8.64
C CYS A 419 40.22 -5.03 9.72
N PHE A 420 39.65 -4.40 10.76
CA PHE A 420 40.39 -3.82 11.87
C PHE A 420 41.12 -4.88 12.70
N PHE A 421 40.55 -6.08 12.83
CA PHE A 421 41.24 -7.21 13.43
C PHE A 421 42.51 -7.60 12.65
N GLY A 422 42.48 -7.51 11.31
CA GLY A 422 43.69 -7.66 10.48
C GLY A 422 44.76 -6.60 10.77
N PHE A 423 44.38 -5.33 10.86
CA PHE A 423 45.30 -4.24 11.26
C PHE A 423 45.85 -4.44 12.69
N LEU A 424 45.00 -4.89 13.63
CA LEU A 424 45.39 -5.17 15.02
C LEU A 424 46.41 -6.32 15.08
N LEU A 425 46.19 -7.41 14.35
CA LEU A 425 47.16 -8.52 14.26
C LEU A 425 48.49 -8.06 13.68
N CYS A 426 48.46 -7.23 12.63
CA CYS A 426 49.66 -6.70 11.99
C CYS A 426 50.48 -5.84 12.98
N LEU A 427 49.85 -4.91 13.68
CA LEU A 427 50.50 -4.07 14.70
C LEU A 427 51.00 -4.88 15.92
N LEU A 428 50.27 -5.94 16.31
CA LEU A 428 50.63 -6.81 17.42
C LEU A 428 51.86 -7.67 17.11
N TRP A 429 51.93 -8.24 15.90
CA TRP A 429 53.11 -8.99 15.44
C TRP A 429 54.31 -8.07 15.20
N LEU A 430 54.09 -6.88 14.64
CA LEU A 430 55.14 -5.90 14.38
C LEU A 430 55.78 -5.36 15.68
N GLY A 431 54.99 -5.21 16.75
CA GLY A 431 55.48 -4.68 18.02
C GLY A 431 56.10 -5.71 18.97
N GLU A 432 56.19 -7.00 18.61
CA GLU A 432 56.79 -8.09 19.41
C GLU A 432 56.39 -8.14 20.92
N GLY A 433 55.19 -7.64 21.26
CA GLY A 433 54.70 -7.57 22.65
C GLY A 433 55.03 -6.28 23.42
N ALA A 434 55.57 -5.24 22.78
CA ALA A 434 55.89 -3.94 23.38
C ALA A 434 54.71 -3.26 24.11
N HIS A 435 53.48 -3.45 23.62
CA HIS A 435 52.25 -2.95 24.25
C HIS A 435 51.20 -4.05 24.36
N PRO A 436 50.42 -4.11 25.47
CA PRO A 436 49.37 -5.10 25.61
C PRO A 436 48.22 -4.82 24.62
N ILE A 437 47.55 -5.89 24.17
CA ILE A 437 46.52 -5.87 23.13
C ILE A 437 45.45 -4.79 23.36
N LEU A 438 45.02 -4.61 24.61
CA LEU A 438 44.02 -3.61 25.01
C LEU A 438 44.48 -2.16 24.76
N THR A 439 45.77 -1.86 24.84
CA THR A 439 46.33 -0.52 24.58
C THR A 439 46.29 -0.20 23.09
N ILE A 440 46.74 -1.14 22.24
CA ILE A 440 46.72 -0.98 20.78
C ILE A 440 45.27 -0.89 20.29
N LEU A 441 44.39 -1.76 20.78
CA LEU A 441 42.95 -1.73 20.49
C LEU A 441 42.32 -0.39 20.88
N ARG A 442 42.66 0.17 22.04
CA ARG A 442 42.18 1.50 22.47
C ARG A 442 42.61 2.60 21.50
N TRP A 443 43.87 2.61 21.06
CA TRP A 443 44.37 3.59 20.08
C TRP A 443 43.62 3.50 18.75
N MET A 444 43.38 2.28 18.24
CA MET A 444 42.63 2.06 17.00
C MET A 444 41.17 2.53 17.12
N ILE A 445 40.50 2.24 18.24
CA ILE A 445 39.13 2.69 18.51
C ILE A 445 39.06 4.23 18.57
N TYR A 446 40.03 4.90 19.19
CA TYR A 446 40.04 6.36 19.29
C TYR A 446 40.24 7.03 17.92
N ILE A 447 41.08 6.47 17.05
CA ILE A 447 41.27 6.96 15.68
C ILE A 447 40.01 6.73 14.83
N TRP A 448 39.35 5.57 14.95
CA TRP A 448 38.12 5.25 14.23
C TRP A 448 36.94 6.17 14.58
N PHE A 449 36.78 6.52 15.86
CA PHE A 449 35.75 7.50 16.28
C PHE A 449 36.21 8.97 16.12
N GLY A 450 37.43 9.22 15.64
CA GLY A 450 38.00 10.57 15.52
C GLY A 450 38.18 11.30 16.86
N LEU A 451 38.25 10.56 17.97
CA LEU A 451 38.35 11.11 19.33
C LEU A 451 39.77 11.58 19.66
N ASP A 452 40.78 10.86 19.15
CA ASP A 452 42.19 11.14 19.44
C ASP A 452 43.11 10.55 18.35
N GLY A 453 44.15 11.31 17.98
CA GLY A 453 45.19 10.91 17.03
C GLY A 453 46.43 10.28 17.68
N VAL A 454 46.52 10.22 19.02
CA VAL A 454 47.71 9.72 19.78
C VAL A 454 48.20 8.33 19.35
N GLY A 455 47.35 7.49 18.76
CA GLY A 455 47.77 6.21 18.20
C GLY A 455 48.82 6.31 17.08
N ILE A 456 48.82 7.41 16.30
CA ILE A 456 49.78 7.63 15.21
C ILE A 456 51.21 7.86 15.75
N PRO A 457 51.51 8.87 16.58
CA PRO A 457 52.86 9.06 17.11
C PRO A 457 53.30 7.89 18.02
N ARG A 458 52.38 7.24 18.74
CA ARG A 458 52.70 6.05 19.55
C ARG A 458 52.98 4.80 18.71
N SER A 459 52.48 4.72 17.48
CA SER A 459 52.79 3.57 16.60
C SER A 459 54.26 3.52 16.14
N ALA A 460 54.99 4.63 16.20
CA ALA A 460 56.44 4.64 15.99
C ALA A 460 57.21 3.82 17.04
N GLU A 461 56.63 3.62 18.24
CA GLU A 461 57.18 2.76 19.30
C GLU A 461 57.06 1.26 18.97
N LEU A 462 56.17 0.88 18.04
CA LEU A 462 56.04 -0.50 17.56
C LEU A 462 57.10 -0.78 16.48
N HIS A 463 57.25 0.15 15.54
CA HIS A 463 58.31 0.16 14.53
C HIS A 463 58.39 1.55 13.89
N GLU A 464 59.58 2.13 13.80
CA GLU A 464 59.82 3.53 13.41
C GLU A 464 59.07 3.97 12.13
N VAL A 465 59.20 3.20 11.05
CA VAL A 465 58.54 3.48 9.75
C VAL A 465 57.20 2.73 9.58
N LEU A 466 57.20 1.40 9.72
CA LEU A 466 56.04 0.58 9.38
C LEU A 466 54.83 0.81 10.31
N GLY A 467 55.05 1.06 11.61
CA GLY A 467 53.97 1.31 12.57
C GLY A 467 53.11 2.53 12.18
N PRO A 468 53.70 3.72 11.99
CA PRO A 468 53.02 4.90 11.48
C PRO A 468 52.36 4.69 10.11
N CYS A 469 53.02 4.01 9.17
CA CYS A 469 52.43 3.72 7.86
C CYS A 469 51.15 2.88 7.98
N ILE A 470 51.16 1.82 8.80
CA ILE A 470 50.01 0.95 9.03
C ILE A 470 48.89 1.71 9.77
N MET A 471 49.23 2.54 10.76
CA MET A 471 48.25 3.32 11.51
C MET A 471 47.58 4.42 10.66
N VAL A 472 48.33 5.08 9.77
CA VAL A 472 47.79 6.04 8.80
C VAL A 472 46.93 5.33 7.74
N ALA A 473 47.34 4.17 7.26
CA ALA A 473 46.53 3.36 6.34
C ALA A 473 45.21 2.91 6.99
N PHE A 474 45.25 2.50 8.27
CA PHE A 474 44.06 2.22 9.08
C PHE A 474 43.15 3.45 9.20
N ALA A 475 43.70 4.62 9.53
CA ALA A 475 42.94 5.86 9.67
C ALA A 475 42.25 6.27 8.35
N PHE A 476 42.94 6.16 7.22
CA PHE A 476 42.40 6.43 5.89
C PHE A 476 41.30 5.44 5.49
N LEU A 477 41.56 4.14 5.61
CA LEU A 477 40.60 3.10 5.21
C LEU A 477 39.37 3.10 6.13
N GLY A 478 39.55 3.37 7.43
CA GLY A 478 38.46 3.63 8.36
C GLY A 478 37.67 4.89 7.99
N ASN A 479 38.24 6.06 8.26
CA ASN A 479 37.50 7.31 8.30
C ASN A 479 37.13 7.85 6.91
N THR A 480 37.84 7.43 5.85
CA THR A 480 37.51 7.79 4.47
C THR A 480 36.66 6.71 3.78
N PHE A 481 37.07 5.44 3.79
CA PHE A 481 36.38 4.41 3.00
C PHE A 481 35.18 3.79 3.73
N PHE A 482 35.37 3.19 4.92
CA PHE A 482 34.26 2.54 5.63
C PHE A 482 33.18 3.53 6.08
N LEU A 483 33.57 4.73 6.56
CA LEU A 483 32.61 5.74 7.00
C LEU A 483 31.78 6.30 5.83
N THR A 484 32.36 6.54 4.65
CA THR A 484 31.58 7.01 3.49
C THR A 484 30.66 5.94 2.91
N ILE A 485 31.09 4.68 2.86
CA ILE A 485 30.21 3.56 2.48
C ILE A 485 29.05 3.42 3.47
N LEU A 486 29.33 3.53 4.78
CA LEU A 486 28.30 3.48 5.81
C LEU A 486 27.27 4.61 5.62
N VAL A 487 27.71 5.86 5.50
CA VAL A 487 26.81 7.01 5.25
C VAL A 487 26.03 6.84 3.93
N SER A 488 26.66 6.34 2.87
CA SER A 488 26.03 6.10 1.57
C SER A 488 24.95 5.03 1.62
N MET A 489 25.23 3.86 2.22
CA MET A 489 24.24 2.78 2.37
C MET A 489 23.09 3.19 3.31
N LEU A 490 23.39 3.91 4.40
CA LEU A 490 22.36 4.49 5.27
C LEU A 490 21.47 5.49 4.50
N SER A 491 22.04 6.34 3.65
CA SER A 491 21.28 7.30 2.83
C SER A 491 20.40 6.62 1.77
N ASN A 492 20.94 5.63 1.05
CA ASN A 492 20.19 4.87 0.06
C ASN A 492 19.03 4.07 0.70
N THR A 493 19.29 3.41 1.82
CA THR A 493 18.26 2.67 2.56
C THR A 493 17.19 3.61 3.13
N PHE A 494 17.56 4.80 3.63
CA PHE A 494 16.60 5.84 4.01
C PHE A 494 15.64 6.20 2.87
N SER A 495 16.20 6.51 1.70
CA SER A 495 15.45 6.95 0.51
C SER A 495 14.41 5.90 0.07
N ASN A 496 14.83 4.63 -0.03
CA ASN A 496 13.97 3.52 -0.46
C ASN A 496 12.85 3.18 0.54
N ILE A 497 13.06 3.45 1.83
CA ILE A 497 12.03 3.29 2.87
C ILE A 497 11.06 4.47 2.83
N SER A 498 11.58 5.69 2.64
CA SER A 498 10.78 6.91 2.56
C SER A 498 9.79 6.88 1.38
N SER A 499 10.24 6.46 0.19
CA SER A 499 9.40 6.39 -1.00
C SER A 499 8.21 5.41 -0.89
N ASN A 500 8.36 4.34 -0.10
CA ASN A 500 7.34 3.31 0.11
C ASN A 500 6.63 3.42 1.47
N ALA A 501 6.86 4.50 2.21
CA ALA A 501 6.54 4.60 3.63
C ALA A 501 5.07 4.29 3.98
N MET A 502 4.10 4.86 3.26
CA MET A 502 2.68 4.80 3.66
C MET A 502 2.08 3.40 3.56
N ALA A 503 2.23 2.73 2.41
CA ALA A 503 1.73 1.37 2.21
C ALA A 503 2.43 0.37 3.15
N GLU A 504 3.72 0.60 3.42
CA GLU A 504 4.49 -0.20 4.35
C GLU A 504 4.03 0.01 5.81
N ILE A 505 3.78 1.25 6.24
CA ILE A 505 3.21 1.57 7.57
C ILE A 505 1.86 0.86 7.75
N GLN A 506 0.96 0.98 6.78
CA GLN A 506 -0.36 0.35 6.76
C GLN A 506 -0.30 -1.18 6.81
N PHE A 507 0.62 -1.80 6.04
CA PHE A 507 0.88 -3.23 6.06
C PHE A 507 1.19 -3.71 7.48
N ARG A 508 2.20 -3.15 8.14
CA ARG A 508 2.67 -3.72 9.41
C ARG A 508 1.81 -3.25 10.61
N ARG A 509 0.97 -2.21 10.45
CA ARG A 509 -0.17 -1.92 11.36
C ARG A 509 -1.23 -3.03 11.32
N ALA A 510 -1.52 -3.59 10.14
CA ALA A 510 -2.43 -4.73 10.04
C ALA A 510 -1.86 -5.98 10.72
N VAL A 511 -0.56 -6.24 10.57
CA VAL A 511 0.16 -7.31 11.29
C VAL A 511 0.05 -7.15 12.80
N GLN A 512 0.46 -6.01 13.36
CA GLN A 512 0.35 -5.73 14.80
C GLN A 512 -1.08 -5.83 15.33
N THR A 513 -2.07 -5.41 14.53
CA THR A 513 -3.48 -5.50 14.91
C THR A 513 -3.93 -6.96 14.99
N LEU A 514 -3.56 -7.80 14.03
CA LEU A 514 -3.88 -9.23 14.03
C LEU A 514 -3.16 -9.98 15.16
N GLU A 515 -1.86 -9.74 15.34
CA GLU A 515 -1.06 -10.30 16.44
C GLU A 515 -1.65 -9.90 17.80
N GLY A 516 -2.06 -8.64 17.95
CA GLY A 516 -2.69 -8.13 19.17
C GLY A 516 -4.03 -8.78 19.51
N VAL A 517 -4.81 -9.23 18.51
CA VAL A 517 -6.06 -9.98 18.73
C VAL A 517 -5.80 -11.45 19.06
N LYS A 518 -4.74 -12.07 18.49
CA LYS A 518 -4.32 -13.46 18.76
C LYS A 518 -3.64 -13.65 20.13
N ALA A 519 -4.17 -13.01 21.16
CA ALA A 519 -3.62 -12.98 22.50
C ALA A 519 -4.18 -14.11 23.39
N ASP A 520 -3.29 -14.82 24.08
CA ASP A 520 -3.61 -15.77 25.15
C ASP A 520 -4.42 -15.09 26.29
N ALA A 521 -5.30 -15.85 26.94
CA ALA A 521 -6.05 -15.38 28.10
C ALA A 521 -5.15 -14.98 29.29
N VAL A 522 -3.90 -15.45 29.35
CA VAL A 522 -2.89 -14.98 30.35
C VAL A 522 -2.74 -13.45 30.34
N PHE A 523 -2.84 -12.79 29.19
CA PHE A 523 -2.71 -11.32 29.08
C PHE A 523 -3.88 -10.53 29.72
N ALA A 524 -4.99 -11.19 30.06
CA ALA A 524 -6.08 -10.58 30.83
C ALA A 524 -5.67 -10.28 32.29
N PHE A 525 -4.59 -10.89 32.78
CA PHE A 525 -4.03 -10.65 34.10
C PHE A 525 -2.85 -9.69 34.01
N GLN A 526 -3.02 -8.47 34.53
CA GLN A 526 -1.95 -7.48 34.54
C GLN A 526 -0.87 -7.84 35.59
N PRO A 527 0.43 -7.58 35.35
CA PRO A 527 1.46 -7.75 36.37
C PRO A 527 1.14 -6.99 37.66
N PRO A 528 1.37 -7.56 38.87
CA PRO A 528 1.96 -8.87 39.16
C PRO A 528 0.93 -10.03 39.24
N PHE A 529 -0.36 -9.77 38.97
CA PHE A 529 -1.43 -10.76 39.17
C PHE A 529 -1.37 -11.94 38.19
N ASN A 530 -0.65 -11.81 37.07
CA ASN A 530 -0.39 -12.91 36.15
C ASN A 530 0.38 -14.08 36.78
N ILE A 531 1.26 -13.83 37.76
CA ILE A 531 1.94 -14.90 38.51
C ILE A 531 0.91 -15.74 39.28
N ILE A 532 -0.04 -15.08 39.94
CA ILE A 532 -1.13 -15.72 40.69
C ILE A 532 -2.05 -16.48 39.71
N ALA A 533 -2.31 -15.92 38.53
CA ALA A 533 -3.12 -16.56 37.52
C ALA A 533 -2.48 -17.88 37.02
N VAL A 534 -1.21 -17.85 36.60
CA VAL A 534 -0.52 -19.06 36.10
C VAL A 534 -0.41 -20.13 37.20
N THR A 535 -0.08 -19.74 38.44
CA THR A 535 0.06 -20.68 39.56
C THR A 535 -1.26 -21.33 40.00
N ILE A 536 -2.40 -20.66 39.83
CA ILE A 536 -3.73 -21.18 40.22
C ILE A 536 -4.46 -21.85 39.05
N PHE A 537 -4.53 -21.23 37.86
CA PHE A 537 -5.34 -21.74 36.76
C PHE A 537 -4.71 -22.95 36.05
N LEU A 538 -3.38 -23.04 35.98
CA LEU A 538 -2.71 -24.18 35.33
C LEU A 538 -3.03 -25.53 36.00
N PRO A 539 -2.94 -25.70 37.34
CA PRO A 539 -3.39 -26.94 37.98
C PRO A 539 -4.92 -27.09 37.97
N LEU A 540 -5.68 -26.00 38.06
CA LEU A 540 -7.15 -26.03 38.08
C LEU A 540 -7.76 -26.63 36.79
N LYS A 541 -7.08 -26.45 35.64
CA LYS A 541 -7.46 -27.04 34.34
C LYS A 541 -7.65 -28.56 34.40
N PHE A 542 -6.87 -29.26 35.23
CA PHE A 542 -6.94 -30.73 35.36
C PHE A 542 -8.01 -31.21 36.35
N ILE A 543 -8.57 -30.30 37.15
CA ILE A 543 -9.53 -30.62 38.24
C ILE A 543 -10.97 -30.26 37.83
N VAL A 544 -11.15 -29.25 36.97
CA VAL A 544 -12.44 -28.61 36.73
C VAL A 544 -12.87 -28.72 35.28
N SER A 545 -14.13 -29.10 35.04
CA SER A 545 -14.73 -29.13 33.69
C SER A 545 -14.58 -27.79 32.94
N PRO A 546 -14.44 -27.77 31.60
CA PRO A 546 -14.25 -26.54 30.81
C PRO A 546 -15.29 -25.43 31.09
N ARG A 547 -16.55 -25.83 31.33
CA ARG A 547 -17.67 -24.95 31.72
C ARG A 547 -17.39 -24.15 33.00
N TRP A 548 -16.96 -24.84 34.05
CA TRP A 548 -16.67 -24.22 35.34
C TRP A 548 -15.32 -23.50 35.32
N PHE A 549 -14.34 -24.00 34.55
CA PHE A 549 -13.07 -23.33 34.32
C PHE A 549 -13.28 -21.93 33.72
N HIS A 550 -14.01 -21.84 32.59
CA HIS A 550 -14.41 -20.57 31.97
C HIS A 550 -15.13 -19.65 32.97
N LYS A 551 -16.08 -20.17 33.74
CA LYS A 551 -16.85 -19.36 34.71
C LYS A 551 -15.98 -18.79 35.84
N ILE A 552 -15.03 -19.56 36.37
CA ILE A 552 -14.09 -19.11 37.41
C ILE A 552 -13.09 -18.11 36.81
N HIS A 553 -12.54 -18.40 35.62
CA HIS A 553 -11.66 -17.51 34.89
C HIS A 553 -12.29 -16.12 34.67
N VAL A 554 -13.49 -16.10 34.07
CA VAL A 554 -14.25 -14.86 33.80
C VAL A 554 -14.56 -14.08 35.09
N ALA A 555 -14.90 -14.76 36.18
CA ALA A 555 -15.17 -14.12 37.46
C ALA A 555 -13.92 -13.44 38.04
N THR A 556 -12.76 -14.13 38.02
CA THR A 556 -11.50 -13.59 38.54
C THR A 556 -10.97 -12.44 37.69
N VAL A 557 -11.00 -12.55 36.35
CA VAL A 557 -10.59 -11.46 35.44
C VAL A 557 -11.43 -10.20 35.67
N ARG A 558 -12.76 -10.35 35.82
CA ARG A 558 -13.67 -9.23 36.14
C ARG A 558 -13.43 -8.62 37.52
N LEU A 559 -13.09 -9.44 38.52
CA LEU A 559 -12.83 -8.98 39.88
C LEU A 559 -11.53 -8.17 39.97
N LEU A 560 -10.43 -8.71 39.42
CA LEU A 560 -9.11 -8.05 39.45
C LEU A 560 -9.10 -6.75 38.63
N ASN A 561 -9.73 -6.77 37.44
CA ASN A 561 -9.77 -5.62 36.54
C ASN A 561 -11.02 -4.74 36.72
N LEU A 562 -11.80 -4.91 37.80
CA LEU A 562 -13.04 -4.15 38.04
C LEU A 562 -12.90 -2.63 37.84
N PRO A 563 -11.94 -1.92 38.47
CA PRO A 563 -11.81 -0.46 38.28
C PRO A 563 -11.43 -0.09 36.84
N LEU A 564 -10.57 -0.88 36.21
CA LEU A 564 -10.12 -0.66 34.83
C LEU A 564 -11.27 -0.86 33.83
N LEU A 565 -12.04 -1.93 33.97
CA LEU A 565 -13.22 -2.22 33.14
C LEU A 565 -14.29 -1.13 33.27
N LEU A 566 -14.51 -0.60 34.49
CA LEU A 566 -15.43 0.52 34.70
C LEU A 566 -14.94 1.81 34.03
N ILE A 567 -13.64 2.12 34.11
CA ILE A 567 -13.05 3.27 33.41
C ILE A 567 -13.22 3.13 31.89
N ILE A 568 -12.94 1.94 31.33
CA ILE A 568 -13.12 1.65 29.90
C ILE A 568 -14.60 1.81 29.50
N ALA A 569 -15.54 1.22 30.25
CA ALA A 569 -16.97 1.30 29.94
C ALA A 569 -17.51 2.75 29.99
N VAL A 570 -17.04 3.58 30.94
CA VAL A 570 -17.41 5.00 31.01
C VAL A 570 -16.78 5.80 29.87
N ALA A 571 -15.51 5.56 29.53
CA ALA A 571 -14.83 6.22 28.42
C ALA A 571 -15.46 5.86 27.07
N GLU A 572 -15.78 4.60 26.83
CA GLU A 572 -16.42 4.13 25.59
C GLU A 572 -17.80 4.76 25.40
N ARG A 573 -18.63 4.80 26.45
CA ARG A 573 -19.99 5.35 26.39
C ARG A 573 -20.06 6.89 26.32
N ARG A 574 -19.02 7.60 26.75
CA ARG A 574 -19.01 9.08 26.83
C ARG A 574 -18.11 9.79 25.81
N LEU A 575 -17.02 9.15 25.36
CA LEU A 575 -15.93 9.84 24.66
C LEU A 575 -15.64 9.31 23.26
N LEU A 576 -15.90 8.03 22.99
CA LEU A 576 -15.29 7.32 21.84
C LEU A 576 -16.20 7.09 20.63
N TRP A 577 -17.51 7.34 20.75
CA TRP A 577 -18.49 7.08 19.67
C TRP A 577 -19.32 8.29 19.21
N PRO A 578 -18.72 9.40 18.74
CA PRO A 578 -19.36 10.26 17.76
C PRO A 578 -19.53 9.53 16.41
N VAL A 579 -20.52 9.94 15.61
CA VAL A 579 -20.64 9.49 14.21
C VAL A 579 -19.41 10.01 13.43
N PRO A 580 -18.70 9.17 12.65
CA PRO A 580 -17.52 9.63 11.91
C PRO A 580 -17.90 10.70 10.88
N LYS A 581 -17.18 11.82 10.87
CA LYS A 581 -17.09 12.67 9.67
C LYS A 581 -16.03 12.06 8.75
N VAL A 582 -16.39 11.85 7.49
CA VAL A 582 -15.44 11.43 6.45
C VAL A 582 -14.43 12.56 6.25
N GLY A 583 -13.13 12.29 6.40
CA GLY A 583 -12.06 13.22 6.02
C GLY A 583 -10.94 13.52 7.03
N GLU A 584 -11.02 13.06 8.29
CA GLU A 584 -9.91 13.28 9.24
C GLU A 584 -8.77 12.25 9.06
N PRO A 585 -7.50 12.69 8.87
CA PRO A 585 -6.36 11.79 8.82
C PRO A 585 -6.03 11.27 10.22
N VAL A 586 -6.19 9.96 10.42
CA VAL A 586 -5.88 9.28 11.69
C VAL A 586 -4.37 9.35 11.96
N PRO A 587 -3.93 9.76 13.17
CA PRO A 587 -2.51 9.78 13.53
C PRO A 587 -1.91 8.37 13.45
N SER A 588 -0.74 8.26 12.84
CA SER A 588 -0.17 7.02 12.28
C SER A 588 0.62 6.19 13.30
N PRO A 589 0.21 4.96 13.64
CA PRO A 589 1.01 4.05 14.45
C PRO A 589 2.23 3.50 13.69
N SER A 590 3.35 3.38 14.39
CA SER A 590 4.61 2.81 13.90
C SER A 590 4.49 1.36 13.43
N SER A 591 5.28 0.96 12.42
CA SER A 591 5.30 -0.45 12.03
C SER A 591 6.57 -0.85 11.25
N ALA A 592 7.19 -2.04 11.50
CA ALA A 592 8.38 -2.59 10.78
C ALA A 592 8.35 -4.13 10.50
N ARG A 593 9.04 -4.81 9.54
CA ARG A 593 10.24 -4.61 8.65
C ARG A 593 10.00 -5.08 7.17
N LYS A 594 10.96 -4.92 6.23
CA LYS A 594 11.17 -5.79 5.03
C LYS A 594 12.47 -6.63 5.18
N TRP A 595 12.65 -7.69 4.36
CA TRP A 595 13.84 -8.56 4.14
C TRP A 595 13.91 -9.93 4.85
N PHE A 596 13.57 -10.08 6.15
CA PHE A 596 13.80 -11.36 6.86
C PHE A 596 12.63 -12.39 6.80
N TRP A 597 11.49 -12.02 6.23
CA TRP A 597 10.24 -12.81 6.30
C TRP A 597 10.26 -14.14 5.52
N LYS A 598 11.26 -14.39 4.67
CA LYS A 598 11.42 -15.68 3.95
C LYS A 598 11.57 -16.88 4.89
N ARG A 599 12.06 -16.68 6.13
CA ARG A 599 12.19 -17.74 7.15
C ARG A 599 10.97 -17.84 8.08
N PHE A 600 9.90 -17.13 7.75
CA PHE A 600 8.78 -16.84 8.64
C PHE A 600 7.40 -17.19 8.10
N ARG A 601 7.33 -18.30 7.39
CA ARG A 601 6.04 -18.93 7.12
C ARG A 601 5.49 -19.44 8.45
N LEU A 602 4.32 -18.94 8.86
CA LEU A 602 3.50 -19.65 9.86
C LEU A 602 3.36 -21.11 9.40
N PRO A 603 3.36 -22.12 10.30
CA PRO A 603 3.37 -23.53 9.91
C PRO A 603 2.20 -23.96 9.00
N ALA A 604 1.17 -23.12 8.85
CA ALA A 604 0.03 -23.31 7.95
C ALA A 604 0.34 -23.18 6.43
N HIS A 605 1.60 -22.95 6.02
CA HIS A 605 1.96 -22.93 4.59
C HIS A 605 1.75 -24.30 3.91
N ARG A 606 1.85 -25.40 4.65
CA ARG A 606 1.58 -26.75 4.11
C ARG A 606 0.11 -26.92 3.73
N ASP A 607 -0.79 -26.35 4.53
CA ASP A 607 -2.23 -26.55 4.45
C ASP A 607 -2.83 -25.85 3.21
N LEU A 608 -2.36 -24.64 2.89
CA LEU A 608 -2.74 -23.91 1.66
C LEU A 608 -2.26 -24.61 0.38
N ARG A 609 -1.12 -25.31 0.47
CA ARG A 609 -0.47 -25.97 -0.65
C ARG A 609 -1.13 -27.30 -1.01
N ALA A 610 -1.63 -28.04 -0.02
CA ALA A 610 -2.23 -29.36 -0.20
C ALA A 610 -3.35 -29.41 -1.26
N VAL A 611 -4.14 -28.34 -1.40
CA VAL A 611 -5.18 -28.21 -2.45
C VAL A 611 -4.61 -28.26 -3.86
N PHE A 612 -3.39 -27.79 -4.08
CA PHE A 612 -2.73 -27.81 -5.39
C PHE A 612 -1.90 -29.08 -5.64
N GLU A 613 -1.70 -29.93 -4.63
CA GLU A 613 -0.97 -31.20 -4.76
C GLU A 613 -1.87 -32.35 -5.25
N LEU A 614 -3.19 -32.26 -5.02
CA LEU A 614 -4.19 -33.17 -5.57
C LEU A 614 -4.79 -32.57 -6.85
N PRO A 615 -4.75 -33.26 -8.01
CA PRO A 615 -5.41 -32.76 -9.21
C PRO A 615 -6.94 -32.75 -9.02
N PRO A 616 -7.65 -31.71 -9.47
CA PRO A 616 -9.10 -31.67 -9.37
C PRO A 616 -9.73 -32.80 -10.21
N PRO A 617 -10.76 -33.50 -9.71
CA PRO A 617 -11.41 -34.58 -10.45
C PRO A 617 -12.18 -34.08 -11.68
N ASP A 618 -12.48 -34.99 -12.60
CA ASP A 618 -13.00 -34.68 -13.95
C ASP A 618 -14.37 -33.97 -13.95
N ASP A 619 -15.16 -34.13 -12.89
CA ASP A 619 -16.42 -33.43 -12.63
C ASP A 619 -16.19 -31.95 -12.33
N VAL A 620 -15.29 -31.65 -11.39
CA VAL A 620 -14.88 -30.27 -11.06
C VAL A 620 -14.20 -29.60 -12.25
N GLN A 621 -13.41 -30.34 -13.04
CA GLN A 621 -12.84 -29.82 -14.29
C GLN A 621 -13.91 -29.46 -15.33
N GLN A 622 -14.97 -30.26 -15.46
CA GLN A 622 -16.10 -29.97 -16.37
C GLN A 622 -16.87 -28.72 -15.92
N ASP A 623 -17.18 -28.58 -14.63
CA ASP A 623 -17.84 -27.40 -14.08
C ASP A 623 -17.02 -26.11 -14.27
N ILE A 624 -15.69 -26.21 -14.20
CA ILE A 624 -14.76 -25.12 -14.50
C ILE A 624 -14.72 -24.81 -16.01
N ALA A 625 -14.77 -25.85 -16.87
CA ALA A 625 -14.75 -25.72 -18.32
C ALA A 625 -16.02 -25.11 -18.93
N VAL A 626 -17.17 -25.14 -18.25
CA VAL A 626 -18.39 -24.44 -18.73
C VAL A 626 -18.16 -22.93 -18.90
N ASP A 627 -17.30 -22.33 -18.07
CA ASP A 627 -16.94 -20.90 -18.15
C ASP A 627 -15.95 -20.56 -19.29
N ASP A 628 -15.49 -21.55 -20.07
CA ASP A 628 -14.54 -21.36 -21.17
C ASP A 628 -15.12 -20.54 -22.32
N ALA A 629 -16.41 -20.69 -22.60
CA ALA A 629 -17.05 -19.92 -23.65
C ALA A 629 -16.93 -18.41 -23.40
N LEU A 630 -17.23 -17.96 -22.17
CA LEU A 630 -17.13 -16.55 -21.79
C LEU A 630 -15.67 -16.07 -21.80
N THR A 631 -14.77 -16.86 -21.21
CA THR A 631 -13.36 -16.51 -21.05
C THR A 631 -12.63 -16.45 -22.41
N HIS A 632 -12.85 -17.43 -23.29
CA HIS A 632 -12.35 -17.38 -24.66
C HIS A 632 -13.04 -16.33 -25.53
N HIS A 633 -14.33 -16.00 -25.33
CA HIS A 633 -14.96 -14.91 -26.07
C HIS A 633 -14.37 -13.53 -25.69
N LEU A 634 -14.07 -13.30 -24.41
CA LEU A 634 -13.39 -12.08 -23.95
C LEU A 634 -11.98 -11.96 -24.55
N ILE A 635 -11.16 -13.02 -24.48
CA ILE A 635 -9.78 -13.03 -24.98
C ILE A 635 -9.74 -12.95 -26.53
N ARG A 636 -10.52 -13.80 -27.22
CA ARG A 636 -10.47 -13.92 -28.69
C ARG A 636 -10.92 -12.63 -29.39
N ARG A 637 -11.91 -11.91 -28.86
CA ARG A 637 -12.46 -10.68 -29.47
C ARG A 637 -11.44 -9.53 -29.52
N GLN A 638 -10.38 -9.56 -28.70
CA GLN A 638 -9.33 -8.53 -28.68
C GLN A 638 -8.05 -8.94 -29.42
N PHE A 639 -7.60 -10.20 -29.35
CA PHE A 639 -6.39 -10.62 -30.06
C PHE A 639 -6.59 -10.89 -31.56
N THR A 640 -7.78 -11.32 -32.02
CA THR A 640 -7.95 -11.68 -33.46
C THR A 640 -8.21 -10.50 -34.40
N ARG A 641 -8.55 -9.29 -33.92
CA ARG A 641 -8.78 -8.13 -34.81
C ARG A 641 -7.47 -7.55 -35.39
N SER A 642 -6.31 -8.04 -34.96
CA SER A 642 -5.01 -7.52 -35.40
C SER A 642 -4.45 -8.15 -36.70
N ASN A 643 -5.06 -9.20 -37.28
CA ASN A 643 -4.38 -9.98 -38.34
C ASN A 643 -5.23 -10.55 -39.50
N THR A 644 -6.50 -10.18 -39.68
CA THR A 644 -7.27 -10.63 -40.87
C THR A 644 -8.24 -9.58 -41.45
N THR A 645 -7.72 -8.74 -42.35
CA THR A 645 -8.52 -8.10 -43.41
C THR A 645 -7.74 -8.13 -44.72
N ASP A 646 -7.56 -9.33 -45.29
CA ASP A 646 -7.43 -9.48 -46.73
C ASP A 646 -8.40 -10.56 -47.20
N SER A 647 -9.15 -10.26 -48.25
CA SER A 647 -10.37 -10.98 -48.60
C SER A 647 -10.18 -11.84 -49.85
N HIS A 648 -10.35 -13.16 -49.76
CA HIS A 648 -10.71 -13.98 -50.93
C HIS A 648 -11.55 -15.24 -50.60
N THR A 649 -12.77 -15.24 -51.12
CA THR A 649 -13.56 -16.37 -51.67
C THR A 649 -13.74 -17.69 -50.90
N ARG A 650 -15.01 -17.99 -50.60
CA ARG A 650 -15.56 -19.28 -50.11
C ARG A 650 -15.19 -20.51 -50.96
N ARG A 651 -15.00 -21.68 -50.31
CA ARG A 651 -15.78 -22.92 -50.53
C ARG A 651 -15.59 -23.96 -49.39
N PRO A 652 -16.54 -24.89 -49.13
CA PRO A 652 -16.52 -25.78 -47.94
C PRO A 652 -16.30 -27.28 -48.23
N SER A 653 -15.59 -28.00 -47.35
CA SER A 653 -15.60 -29.49 -47.16
C SER A 653 -14.65 -29.83 -45.99
N ARG A 654 -15.03 -30.36 -44.83
CA ARG A 654 -15.60 -31.69 -44.45
C ARG A 654 -14.53 -32.76 -44.14
N ARG A 655 -14.34 -32.99 -42.84
CA ARG A 655 -13.97 -34.23 -42.10
C ARG A 655 -12.60 -34.95 -42.25
N ASP A 656 -12.06 -35.22 -41.05
CA ASP A 656 -11.45 -36.46 -40.54
C ASP A 656 -10.02 -36.92 -40.91
N SER A 657 -9.38 -37.42 -39.83
CA SER A 657 -8.34 -38.48 -39.75
C SER A 657 -6.84 -38.13 -39.83
N MET A 658 -6.20 -38.36 -38.67
CA MET A 658 -4.92 -39.08 -38.42
C MET A 658 -3.59 -38.63 -39.06
N PHE A 659 -2.59 -38.43 -38.18
CA PHE A 659 -1.16 -38.64 -38.42
C PHE A 659 -0.88 -40.05 -39.02
N PRO A 660 0.28 -40.34 -39.67
CA PRO A 660 1.59 -39.67 -39.51
C PRO A 660 2.40 -39.42 -40.80
N GLY A 661 3.57 -38.77 -40.68
CA GLY A 661 4.66 -38.88 -41.67
C GLY A 661 5.44 -37.57 -41.93
N ILE A 662 6.74 -37.57 -41.60
CA ILE A 662 7.69 -36.51 -42.00
C ILE A 662 8.34 -36.90 -43.33
N PRO A 663 8.46 -35.95 -44.29
CA PRO A 663 9.56 -35.97 -45.25
C PRO A 663 10.42 -34.71 -45.15
N GLN A 664 11.69 -34.97 -44.86
CA GLN A 664 12.89 -34.15 -44.90
C GLN A 664 12.98 -33.15 -46.09
N LYS A 665 12.32 -31.99 -46.00
CA LYS A 665 12.50 -30.87 -46.96
C LYS A 665 12.22 -29.47 -46.40
N LEU A 666 12.48 -29.28 -45.10
CA LEU A 666 12.17 -28.03 -44.37
C LEU A 666 13.30 -27.67 -43.37
N GLN A 667 14.56 -27.82 -43.80
CA GLN A 667 15.75 -27.57 -42.97
C GLN A 667 16.78 -26.62 -43.62
N GLU A 668 16.40 -25.93 -44.70
CA GLU A 668 17.29 -24.97 -45.41
C GLU A 668 16.68 -23.55 -45.53
N SER A 669 15.45 -23.32 -45.03
CA SER A 669 14.73 -22.02 -45.15
C SER A 669 14.70 -21.18 -43.87
N PHE A 670 15.51 -21.52 -42.85
CA PHE A 670 15.55 -20.83 -41.56
C PHE A 670 16.93 -20.31 -41.16
N SER A 671 17.93 -20.44 -42.04
CA SER A 671 19.30 -19.93 -41.81
C SER A 671 19.56 -18.55 -42.42
N GLU A 672 18.76 -18.08 -43.38
CA GLU A 672 19.02 -16.80 -44.07
C GLU A 672 18.45 -15.58 -43.31
N THR A 673 17.30 -15.71 -42.64
CA THR A 673 16.67 -14.60 -41.89
C THR A 673 17.45 -14.16 -40.65
N ALA A 674 18.42 -14.95 -40.17
CA ALA A 674 19.30 -14.55 -39.07
C ALA A 674 20.48 -13.67 -39.53
N ALA A 675 20.80 -13.64 -40.83
CA ALA A 675 21.94 -12.90 -41.36
C ALA A 675 21.63 -11.41 -41.65
N GLU A 676 20.39 -11.10 -42.04
CA GLU A 676 19.98 -9.75 -42.45
C GLU A 676 19.91 -8.78 -41.25
N ASP A 677 19.43 -9.22 -40.09
CA ASP A 677 19.31 -8.38 -38.88
C ASP A 677 20.67 -7.91 -38.33
N TYR A 678 21.73 -8.73 -38.43
CA TYR A 678 23.08 -8.33 -38.04
C TYR A 678 23.66 -7.26 -38.97
N GLY A 679 23.32 -7.29 -40.27
CA GLY A 679 23.72 -6.26 -41.24
C GLY A 679 23.09 -4.91 -40.93
N ALA A 680 21.80 -4.89 -40.60
CA ALA A 680 21.08 -3.67 -40.20
C ALA A 680 21.65 -3.07 -38.89
N LEU A 681 21.97 -3.91 -37.91
CA LEU A 681 22.58 -3.47 -36.64
C LEU A 681 23.98 -2.88 -36.86
N ALA A 682 24.81 -3.52 -37.70
CA ALA A 682 26.16 -3.06 -38.03
C ALA A 682 26.16 -1.71 -38.79
N GLN A 683 25.21 -1.49 -39.70
CA GLN A 683 25.02 -0.18 -40.35
C GLN A 683 24.61 0.89 -39.32
N LYS A 684 23.74 0.56 -38.38
CA LYS A 684 23.27 1.49 -37.34
C LYS A 684 24.41 1.90 -36.40
N LEU A 685 25.25 0.96 -35.97
CA LEU A 685 26.48 1.24 -35.22
C LEU A 685 27.44 2.16 -35.98
N ASN A 686 27.76 1.86 -37.24
CA ASN A 686 28.60 2.69 -38.10
C ASN A 686 28.05 4.13 -38.27
N SER A 687 26.72 4.28 -38.33
CA SER A 687 26.09 5.60 -38.41
C SER A 687 26.26 6.41 -37.12
N MET A 688 26.25 5.72 -35.97
CA MET A 688 26.37 6.31 -34.63
C MET A 688 27.83 6.70 -34.32
N GLU A 689 28.77 5.86 -34.72
CA GLU A 689 30.21 6.14 -34.63
C GLU A 689 30.59 7.39 -35.45
N LYS A 690 30.07 7.51 -36.68
CA LYS A 690 30.24 8.72 -37.52
C LYS A 690 29.63 9.99 -36.93
N THR A 691 28.57 9.91 -36.11
CA THR A 691 28.06 11.09 -35.39
C THR A 691 28.90 11.43 -34.16
N ILE A 692 29.48 10.43 -33.48
CA ILE A 692 30.39 10.65 -32.35
C ILE A 692 31.68 11.33 -32.83
N SER A 693 32.34 10.83 -33.89
CA SER A 693 33.56 11.47 -34.43
C SER A 693 33.31 12.89 -34.96
N ARG A 694 32.08 13.20 -35.42
CA ARG A 694 31.65 14.57 -35.77
C ARG A 694 31.49 15.47 -34.55
N LEU A 695 31.01 14.95 -33.42
CA LEU A 695 30.96 15.71 -32.17
C LEU A 695 32.35 15.95 -31.60
N GLU A 696 33.26 14.98 -31.69
CA GLU A 696 34.66 15.13 -31.28
C GLU A 696 35.40 16.19 -32.11
N THR A 697 35.22 16.22 -33.44
CA THR A 697 35.80 17.27 -34.29
C THR A 697 35.19 18.65 -34.03
N LEU A 698 33.90 18.74 -33.70
CA LEU A 698 33.28 20.01 -33.29
C LEU A 698 33.76 20.48 -31.91
N LEU A 699 34.03 19.56 -30.98
CA LEU A 699 34.61 19.87 -29.67
C LEU A 699 36.07 20.30 -29.76
N MET A 700 36.88 19.63 -30.59
CA MET A 700 38.27 20.02 -30.86
C MET A 700 38.37 21.43 -31.47
N ASN A 701 37.43 21.80 -32.34
CA ASN A 701 37.35 23.14 -32.93
C ASN A 701 36.79 24.23 -31.97
N ALA A 702 36.32 23.86 -30.78
CA ALA A 702 35.71 24.78 -29.81
C ALA A 702 36.65 25.18 -28.65
N ILE A 703 37.89 24.67 -28.64
CA ILE A 703 38.91 24.99 -27.64
C ILE A 703 39.95 25.93 -28.28
N PRO A 704 40.16 27.16 -27.77
CA PRO A 704 41.24 28.02 -28.23
C PRO A 704 42.60 27.42 -27.88
N ALA A 705 43.53 27.40 -28.83
CA ALA A 705 44.91 27.02 -28.61
C ALA A 705 45.81 28.26 -28.63
N ASP A 706 46.17 28.73 -27.43
CA ASP A 706 47.28 29.62 -27.09
C ASP A 706 47.53 29.40 -25.57
N GLU A 707 48.74 29.32 -25.02
CA GLU A 707 50.08 29.41 -25.62
C GLU A 707 51.07 28.55 -24.81
N SER A 708 52.22 28.22 -25.39
CA SER A 708 53.19 27.27 -24.82
C SER A 708 54.36 27.92 -24.07
N ALA A 709 54.73 27.31 -22.93
CA ALA A 709 56.09 27.21 -22.38
C ALA A 709 56.93 28.48 -22.11
N VAL A 710 57.23 28.71 -20.83
CA VAL A 710 58.50 29.30 -20.37
C VAL A 710 59.11 28.37 -19.32
N VAL A 711 60.44 28.32 -19.27
CA VAL A 711 61.26 27.38 -18.51
C VAL A 711 61.78 28.04 -17.23
N ASP A 712 62.20 27.19 -16.29
CA ASP A 712 63.35 27.35 -15.38
C ASP A 712 63.15 27.62 -13.87
N ALA A 713 63.97 26.85 -13.12
CA ALA A 713 64.65 27.14 -11.85
C ALA A 713 63.91 27.54 -10.54
N MET A 714 64.05 26.62 -9.57
CA MET A 714 64.61 26.81 -8.21
C MET A 714 63.78 27.39 -7.04
N ASP A 715 63.86 26.61 -5.95
CA ASP A 715 64.02 26.95 -4.53
C ASP A 715 62.91 27.58 -3.67
N ASP A 716 62.77 26.94 -2.49
CA ASP A 716 62.66 27.50 -1.14
C ASP A 716 61.39 28.21 -0.62
N ASP A 717 60.76 27.46 0.32
CA ASP A 717 60.61 27.82 1.74
C ASP A 717 59.26 28.33 2.29
N ALA A 718 59.12 28.06 3.59
CA ALA A 718 58.13 28.37 4.60
C ALA A 718 57.13 29.53 4.40
N GLY A 719 56.01 29.45 5.14
CA GLY A 719 55.35 30.69 5.53
C GLY A 719 53.93 30.56 6.06
N GLU A 720 53.80 30.65 7.38
CA GLU A 720 52.56 30.77 8.14
C GLU A 720 51.63 31.94 7.73
N GLY A 721 50.32 31.71 7.82
CA GLY A 721 49.44 32.48 8.70
C GLY A 721 49.24 34.01 8.57
N SER A 722 47.99 34.37 8.26
CA SER A 722 47.19 35.39 8.99
C SER A 722 47.26 36.89 8.63
N THR A 723 46.14 37.58 8.94
CA THR A 723 45.83 39.03 8.91
C THR A 723 45.63 39.68 7.53
N LEU A 724 44.54 40.40 7.21
CA LEU A 724 43.71 41.46 7.84
C LEU A 724 44.28 42.90 7.77
N ARG A 725 43.73 43.69 6.85
CA ARG A 725 43.33 45.14 6.98
C ARG A 725 42.48 45.50 5.74
N ASN A 726 41.29 46.10 5.76
CA ASN A 726 40.62 47.10 6.62
C ASN A 726 40.90 48.55 6.21
N ASP A 727 39.86 49.28 5.76
CA ASP A 727 39.79 50.74 5.86
C ASP A 727 38.34 51.31 5.86
N ASN A 728 37.97 51.86 7.02
CA ASN A 728 37.21 53.10 7.29
C ASN A 728 36.15 53.63 6.28
N SER A 729 34.93 54.00 6.72
CA SER A 729 34.74 55.21 7.56
C SER A 729 33.31 55.36 8.15
N ASP A 730 33.22 56.11 9.25
CA ASP A 730 32.01 56.37 10.06
C ASP A 730 30.97 57.32 9.40
N LEU A 731 29.68 57.09 9.69
CA LEU A 731 28.80 58.19 10.14
C LEU A 731 27.67 57.67 11.06
N ARG A 732 27.51 58.34 12.20
CA ARG A 732 26.76 57.87 13.39
C ARG A 732 25.41 58.57 13.53
N LEU A 733 24.37 57.91 14.09
CA LEU A 733 23.90 58.13 15.48
C LEU A 733 22.73 57.23 15.96
N HIS A 734 22.91 56.61 17.13
CA HIS A 734 21.96 56.38 18.23
C HIS A 734 20.65 55.53 18.09
N ASN A 735 20.68 54.30 18.64
CA ASN A 735 20.15 53.85 19.97
C ASN A 735 18.84 54.46 20.56
N PRO A 736 18.19 53.81 21.58
CA PRO A 736 18.22 52.40 22.02
C PRO A 736 16.89 51.78 22.57
N LYS A 737 16.90 50.46 22.79
CA LYS A 737 16.33 49.69 23.94
C LYS A 737 14.81 49.60 24.24
N THR A 738 14.41 48.33 24.38
CA THR A 738 13.55 47.70 25.44
C THR A 738 12.02 47.67 25.38
N LYS A 739 11.52 46.44 25.64
CA LYS A 739 10.21 46.06 26.21
C LYS A 739 8.93 46.46 25.45
N LEU A 740 8.41 45.50 24.67
CA LEU A 740 7.03 45.06 24.91
C LEU A 740 6.89 43.56 24.65
N SER A 741 6.33 42.84 25.62
CA SER A 741 5.93 41.44 25.46
C SER A 741 4.52 41.32 24.91
N LYS A 742 4.22 40.18 24.27
CA LYS A 742 2.91 39.69 23.79
C LYS A 742 2.51 40.20 22.40
N ASN A 743 1.86 39.29 21.67
CA ASN A 743 1.17 39.46 20.39
C ASN A 743 2.05 39.59 19.13
N LEU A 744 2.75 38.51 18.75
CA LEU A 744 3.14 38.26 17.35
C LEU A 744 3.44 36.77 17.13
N ALA A 745 2.37 35.98 17.10
CA ALA A 745 2.38 34.58 16.68
C ALA A 745 1.43 34.39 15.48
N THR A 746 1.75 35.04 14.36
CA THR A 746 1.14 34.81 13.03
C THR A 746 2.07 35.34 11.94
N ASN A 747 2.10 34.67 10.79
CA ASN A 747 2.71 35.08 9.52
C ASN A 747 4.24 35.21 9.48
N ARG A 748 4.93 34.06 9.48
CA ARG A 748 6.02 33.84 8.52
C ARG A 748 5.43 33.19 7.27
N ILE A 749 5.35 33.95 6.18
CA ILE A 749 4.91 33.45 4.88
C ILE A 749 6.14 32.83 4.19
N ASN A 750 6.11 31.51 3.97
CA ASN A 750 6.98 30.88 2.98
C ASN A 750 6.45 31.21 1.58
N PRO A 751 7.32 31.40 0.56
CA PRO A 751 6.90 31.48 -0.83
C PRO A 751 6.46 30.08 -1.30
N ARG A 752 5.20 29.71 -1.03
CA ARG A 752 4.57 28.51 -1.59
C ARG A 752 3.88 28.85 -2.90
N PHE A 753 3.99 27.94 -3.87
CA PHE A 753 3.12 27.92 -5.04
C PHE A 753 1.66 27.93 -4.58
N ASN A 754 0.90 28.88 -5.10
CA ASN A 754 -0.47 29.16 -4.65
C ASN A 754 -1.45 28.24 -5.38
N MET A 755 -1.34 26.92 -5.14
CA MET A 755 -2.16 25.92 -5.81
C MET A 755 -3.61 25.98 -5.30
N LEU A 756 -4.54 26.13 -6.24
CA LEU A 756 -5.98 26.17 -5.98
C LEU A 756 -6.50 24.76 -5.69
N PRO A 757 -7.50 24.59 -4.80
CA PRO A 757 -8.00 23.27 -4.42
C PRO A 757 -8.79 22.61 -5.57
N THR A 758 -8.51 21.32 -5.81
CA THR A 758 -9.22 20.46 -6.78
C THR A 758 -10.63 20.09 -6.30
N PRO A 759 -11.64 20.05 -7.19
CA PRO A 759 -12.99 19.55 -6.87
C PRO A 759 -13.07 18.09 -6.42
N ASP A 760 -14.06 17.78 -5.59
CA ASP A 760 -14.36 16.41 -5.15
C ASP A 760 -15.17 15.60 -6.19
N THR A 761 -14.53 14.57 -6.74
CA THR A 761 -15.10 13.62 -7.70
C THR A 761 -15.45 12.25 -7.10
N SER A 762 -15.45 12.08 -5.77
CA SER A 762 -15.75 10.80 -5.06
C SER A 762 -17.07 10.10 -5.40
N HIS A 763 -18.00 10.82 -6.04
CA HIS A 763 -19.34 10.36 -6.41
C HIS A 763 -19.43 9.88 -7.88
N VAL A 764 -18.34 10.00 -8.65
CA VAL A 764 -18.32 9.70 -10.08
C VAL A 764 -18.21 8.17 -10.29
N PRO A 765 -19.10 7.56 -11.10
CA PRO A 765 -19.04 6.12 -11.37
C PRO A 765 -17.92 5.81 -12.38
N TYR A 766 -16.70 5.61 -11.88
CA TYR A 766 -15.50 5.38 -12.70
C TYR A 766 -15.53 4.08 -13.53
N GLU A 767 -16.53 3.23 -13.34
CA GLU A 767 -16.84 2.11 -14.25
C GLU A 767 -17.27 2.59 -15.65
N ARG A 768 -17.75 3.83 -15.81
CA ARG A 768 -18.29 4.33 -17.09
C ARG A 768 -17.96 5.78 -17.39
N VAL A 769 -17.15 6.42 -16.55
CA VAL A 769 -16.70 7.81 -16.67
C VAL A 769 -15.21 7.84 -16.35
N TYR A 770 -14.44 8.62 -17.11
CA TYR A 770 -12.99 8.73 -16.93
C TYR A 770 -12.62 9.29 -15.55
N GLU A 771 -11.67 8.67 -14.86
CA GLU A 771 -11.13 9.12 -13.57
C GLU A 771 -10.09 10.24 -13.80
N PRO A 772 -10.10 11.35 -13.02
CA PRO A 772 -9.09 12.39 -13.14
C PRO A 772 -7.66 11.84 -13.03
N ALA A 773 -6.87 12.00 -14.09
CA ALA A 773 -5.48 11.56 -14.17
C ALA A 773 -4.52 12.74 -14.43
N GLU A 774 -3.25 12.45 -14.71
CA GLU A 774 -2.19 13.46 -14.93
C GLU A 774 -2.57 14.50 -16.00
N ASP A 775 -3.32 14.09 -17.02
CA ASP A 775 -3.86 14.95 -18.07
C ASP A 775 -4.79 16.06 -17.53
N SER A 776 -5.69 15.68 -16.63
CA SER A 776 -6.69 16.52 -16.00
C SER A 776 -6.01 17.49 -15.03
N PHE A 777 -5.08 16.99 -14.22
CA PHE A 777 -4.29 17.83 -13.30
C PHE A 777 -3.40 18.82 -14.05
N LEU A 778 -2.77 18.41 -15.16
CA LEU A 778 -1.97 19.30 -16.00
C LEU A 778 -2.80 20.45 -16.58
N LEU A 779 -4.07 20.23 -16.93
CA LEU A 779 -4.99 21.30 -17.32
C LEU A 779 -5.28 22.26 -16.16
N LEU A 780 -5.54 21.77 -14.94
CA LEU A 780 -5.77 22.63 -13.76
C LEU A 780 -4.54 23.49 -13.43
N ASP A 781 -3.36 22.87 -13.43
CA ASP A 781 -2.09 23.54 -13.16
C ASP A 781 -1.76 24.59 -14.22
N THR A 782 -2.00 24.28 -15.50
CA THR A 782 -1.78 25.20 -16.62
C THR A 782 -2.70 26.43 -16.52
N LEU A 783 -4.00 26.22 -16.27
CA LEU A 783 -4.95 27.32 -16.07
C LEU A 783 -4.64 28.15 -14.81
N SER A 784 -3.98 27.54 -13.82
CA SER A 784 -3.53 28.19 -12.59
C SER A 784 -2.24 29.00 -12.74
N LEU A 785 -1.57 28.98 -13.90
CA LEU A 785 -0.38 29.80 -14.15
C LEU A 785 -0.75 31.29 -14.23
N ASP A 786 0.03 32.15 -13.58
CA ASP A 786 -0.22 33.60 -13.58
C ASP A 786 -0.13 34.21 -14.98
N ALA A 787 0.66 33.62 -15.88
CA ALA A 787 0.69 34.01 -17.30
C ALA A 787 -0.65 33.76 -18.01
N GLU A 788 -1.35 32.69 -17.67
CA GLU A 788 -2.65 32.34 -18.26
C GLU A 788 -3.79 33.15 -17.64
N LYS A 789 -3.79 33.37 -16.31
CA LYS A 789 -4.70 34.31 -15.66
C LYS A 789 -4.60 35.70 -16.29
N ASN A 790 -3.38 36.23 -16.43
CA ASN A 790 -3.16 37.55 -17.03
C ASN A 790 -3.64 37.62 -18.48
N PHE A 791 -3.45 36.55 -19.28
CA PHE A 791 -4.00 36.45 -20.63
C PHE A 791 -5.54 36.47 -20.63
N LEU A 792 -6.19 35.63 -19.83
CA LEU A 792 -7.65 35.57 -19.72
C LEU A 792 -8.25 36.90 -19.23
N HIS A 793 -7.64 37.54 -18.24
CA HIS A 793 -8.07 38.85 -17.73
C HIS A 793 -8.00 39.94 -18.81
N ALA A 794 -6.95 39.95 -19.64
CA ALA A 794 -6.78 40.93 -20.70
C ALA A 794 -7.74 40.68 -21.88
N SER A 795 -7.73 39.45 -22.43
CA SER A 795 -8.48 39.07 -23.62
C SER A 795 -9.99 39.05 -23.42
N LEU A 796 -10.48 38.82 -22.20
CA LEU A 796 -11.91 38.66 -21.90
C LEU A 796 -12.54 39.85 -21.18
N SER A 797 -11.87 41.00 -21.14
CA SER A 797 -12.40 42.24 -20.56
C SER A 797 -13.74 42.70 -21.20
N GLY A 798 -14.64 43.30 -20.40
CA GLY A 798 -15.91 43.87 -20.89
C GLY A 798 -17.14 42.94 -20.78
N ALA A 799 -17.29 41.97 -21.70
CA ALA A 799 -18.44 41.06 -21.72
C ALA A 799 -18.25 39.83 -20.83
N VAL A 800 -19.36 39.27 -20.31
CA VAL A 800 -19.39 37.99 -19.56
C VAL A 800 -18.99 36.85 -20.50
N PRO A 801 -17.86 36.15 -20.28
CA PRO A 801 -17.40 35.11 -21.18
C PRO A 801 -18.15 33.79 -20.97
N LEU A 802 -18.37 33.06 -22.06
CA LEU A 802 -18.84 31.67 -22.04
C LEU A 802 -17.65 30.70 -22.11
N VAL A 803 -17.48 29.90 -21.06
CA VAL A 803 -16.48 28.83 -20.95
C VAL A 803 -17.16 27.48 -21.13
N VAL A 804 -16.67 26.68 -22.06
CA VAL A 804 -17.20 25.34 -22.38
C VAL A 804 -16.09 24.31 -22.29
N GLU A 805 -16.28 23.30 -21.45
CA GLU A 805 -15.48 22.07 -21.52
C GLU A 805 -16.17 21.08 -22.46
N VAL A 806 -15.41 20.54 -23.41
CA VAL A 806 -15.82 19.46 -24.33
C VAL A 806 -15.20 18.16 -23.84
N GLY A 807 -15.99 17.08 -23.77
CA GLY A 807 -15.56 15.80 -23.20
C GLY A 807 -15.38 15.87 -21.68
N THR A 808 -16.38 16.39 -20.96
CA THR A 808 -16.25 16.71 -19.53
C THR A 808 -15.89 15.54 -18.62
N GLY A 809 -16.25 14.29 -18.97
CA GLY A 809 -15.94 13.12 -18.16
C GLY A 809 -16.44 13.25 -16.72
N SER A 810 -15.52 13.26 -15.75
CA SER A 810 -15.81 13.46 -14.32
C SER A 810 -16.28 14.90 -13.98
N GLY A 811 -16.07 15.86 -14.88
CA GLY A 811 -16.35 17.27 -14.71
C GLY A 811 -15.35 18.03 -13.84
N VAL A 812 -14.19 17.43 -13.53
CA VAL A 812 -13.19 18.03 -12.64
C VAL A 812 -12.65 19.36 -13.16
N VAL A 813 -12.49 19.53 -14.48
CA VAL A 813 -11.91 20.74 -15.07
C VAL A 813 -12.93 21.88 -15.08
N ILE A 814 -14.13 21.69 -15.64
CA ILE A 814 -15.16 22.74 -15.61
C ILE A 814 -15.61 23.09 -14.18
N ALA A 815 -15.62 22.13 -13.24
CA ALA A 815 -15.91 22.42 -11.83
C ALA A 815 -14.81 23.24 -11.15
N PHE A 816 -13.55 22.99 -11.47
CA PHE A 816 -12.42 23.81 -10.99
C PHE A 816 -12.49 25.23 -11.55
N VAL A 817 -12.76 25.35 -12.86
CA VAL A 817 -12.90 26.62 -13.57
C VAL A 817 -14.08 27.44 -13.04
N ASP A 818 -15.23 26.80 -12.78
CA ASP A 818 -16.39 27.46 -12.18
C ASP A 818 -16.10 27.90 -10.75
N ALA A 819 -15.59 27.01 -9.88
CA ALA A 819 -15.32 27.30 -8.48
C ALA A 819 -14.32 28.45 -8.27
N HIS A 820 -13.32 28.55 -9.15
CA HIS A 820 -12.22 29.53 -9.06
C HIS A 820 -12.36 30.69 -10.06
N ALA A 821 -13.55 30.93 -10.62
CA ALA A 821 -13.78 31.95 -11.65
C ALA A 821 -13.22 33.33 -11.27
N GLN A 822 -13.43 33.78 -10.02
CA GLN A 822 -12.89 35.04 -9.50
C GLN A 822 -11.35 35.15 -9.54
N THR A 823 -10.63 34.02 -9.46
CA THR A 823 -9.16 33.96 -9.47
C THR A 823 -8.59 33.73 -10.87
N LEU A 824 -9.32 33.03 -11.74
CA LEU A 824 -8.90 32.69 -13.10
C LEU A 824 -9.25 33.77 -14.14
N PHE A 825 -10.35 34.49 -13.93
CA PHE A 825 -10.88 35.53 -14.83
C PHE A 825 -10.97 36.92 -14.18
N GLY A 826 -10.58 37.06 -12.91
CA GLY A 826 -10.67 38.31 -12.16
C GLY A 826 -12.10 38.75 -11.81
N SER A 827 -13.10 37.94 -12.16
CA SER A 827 -14.52 38.23 -11.97
C SER A 827 -15.32 36.94 -11.80
N ARG A 828 -16.38 36.99 -10.99
CA ARG A 828 -17.42 35.94 -10.91
C ARG A 828 -18.40 35.95 -12.09
N GLY A 829 -18.39 37.01 -12.90
CA GLY A 829 -19.25 37.16 -14.07
C GLY A 829 -18.77 36.31 -15.25
N VAL A 830 -18.76 34.99 -15.09
CA VAL A 830 -18.33 33.97 -16.05
C VAL A 830 -19.43 32.92 -16.14
N VAL A 831 -19.79 32.49 -17.34
CA VAL A 831 -20.75 31.38 -17.55
C VAL A 831 -19.97 30.12 -17.90
N THR A 832 -20.20 29.03 -17.17
CA THR A 832 -19.53 27.75 -17.38
C THR A 832 -20.53 26.70 -17.87
N ALA A 833 -20.11 25.84 -18.80
CA ALA A 833 -20.95 24.77 -19.33
C ALA A 833 -20.13 23.56 -19.78
N GLY A 834 -20.78 22.41 -19.90
CA GLY A 834 -20.18 21.16 -20.35
C GLY A 834 -20.85 20.56 -21.59
N VAL A 835 -20.08 19.85 -22.40
CA VAL A 835 -20.60 18.89 -23.40
C VAL A 835 -19.90 17.55 -23.23
N ASP A 836 -20.65 16.47 -23.26
CA ASP A 836 -20.10 15.12 -23.38
C ASP A 836 -21.00 14.26 -24.27
N MET A 837 -20.49 13.20 -24.88
CA MET A 837 -21.32 12.22 -25.58
C MET A 837 -21.93 11.19 -24.62
N ASN A 838 -21.40 11.08 -23.41
CA ASN A 838 -21.81 10.14 -22.39
C ASN A 838 -22.76 10.79 -21.37
N ALA A 839 -24.03 10.37 -21.36
CA ALA A 839 -25.05 10.88 -20.44
C ALA A 839 -24.70 10.70 -18.95
N PHE A 840 -23.88 9.70 -18.59
CA PHE A 840 -23.40 9.53 -17.21
C PHE A 840 -22.32 10.56 -16.85
N ALA A 841 -21.43 10.90 -17.80
CA ALA A 841 -20.44 11.97 -17.64
C ALA A 841 -21.13 13.34 -17.45
N CYS A 842 -22.17 13.66 -18.24
CA CYS A 842 -22.96 14.88 -18.04
C CYS A 842 -23.55 15.00 -16.62
N ARG A 843 -24.10 13.89 -16.07
CA ARG A 843 -24.66 13.87 -14.70
C ARG A 843 -23.60 13.93 -13.60
N ALA A 844 -22.47 13.25 -13.80
CA ALA A 844 -21.29 13.35 -12.94
C ALA A 844 -20.83 14.82 -12.88
N THR A 845 -20.63 15.44 -14.03
CA THR A 845 -20.22 16.84 -14.16
C THR A 845 -21.13 17.80 -13.40
N VAL A 846 -22.46 17.72 -13.58
CA VAL A 846 -23.42 18.55 -12.83
C VAL A 846 -23.23 18.38 -11.32
N THR A 847 -23.05 17.14 -10.85
CA THR A 847 -22.88 16.84 -9.43
C THR A 847 -21.53 17.34 -8.88
N THR A 848 -20.45 17.21 -9.66
CA THR A 848 -19.10 17.74 -9.34
C THR A 848 -19.11 19.26 -9.22
N VAL A 849 -19.73 19.97 -10.18
CA VAL A 849 -19.84 21.43 -10.15
C VAL A 849 -20.71 21.88 -8.96
N ASP A 850 -21.84 21.23 -8.71
CA ASP A 850 -22.71 21.57 -7.58
C ASP A 850 -22.04 21.36 -6.20
N LYS A 851 -21.13 20.38 -6.07
CA LYS A 851 -20.26 20.25 -4.89
C LYS A 851 -19.25 21.40 -4.83
N ALA A 852 -18.46 21.59 -5.88
CA ALA A 852 -17.39 22.60 -5.93
C ALA A 852 -17.90 24.02 -5.66
N ARG A 853 -19.10 24.37 -6.13
CA ARG A 853 -19.78 25.64 -5.86
C ARG A 853 -20.18 25.85 -4.40
N ARG A 854 -20.60 24.78 -3.71
CA ARG A 854 -20.92 24.82 -2.27
C ARG A 854 -19.67 25.08 -1.44
N ASP A 855 -18.56 24.46 -1.82
CA ASP A 855 -17.28 24.61 -1.12
C ASP A 855 -16.62 25.98 -1.41
N ASN A 856 -16.93 26.60 -2.57
CA ASN A 856 -16.32 27.85 -3.04
C ASN A 856 -17.35 28.99 -3.24
N ALA A 857 -18.30 29.14 -2.30
CA ALA A 857 -19.40 30.11 -2.33
C ALA A 857 -19.02 31.57 -2.66
N ALA A 858 -17.79 31.98 -2.31
CA ALA A 858 -17.30 33.35 -2.48
C ALA A 858 -16.69 33.63 -3.87
N THR A 859 -16.21 32.62 -4.59
CA THR A 859 -15.39 32.77 -5.81
C THR A 859 -16.03 32.20 -7.08
N HIS A 860 -17.07 31.37 -6.94
CA HIS A 860 -17.62 30.64 -8.08
C HIS A 860 -18.33 31.52 -9.14
N GLY A 861 -18.36 31.02 -10.39
CA GLY A 861 -19.07 31.56 -11.54
C GLY A 861 -20.54 31.14 -11.65
N MET A 862 -21.10 31.17 -12.86
CA MET A 862 -22.47 30.74 -13.14
C MET A 862 -22.51 29.52 -14.06
N TYR A 863 -22.66 28.34 -13.47
CA TYR A 863 -22.85 27.10 -14.22
C TYR A 863 -24.22 27.00 -14.89
N LEU A 864 -24.22 26.80 -16.21
CA LEU A 864 -25.40 26.62 -17.07
C LEU A 864 -25.92 25.17 -17.07
N GLY A 865 -25.02 24.20 -16.90
CA GLY A 865 -25.30 22.76 -17.02
C GLY A 865 -24.32 22.02 -17.94
N SER A 866 -24.52 20.71 -18.09
CA SER A 866 -23.84 19.87 -19.09
C SER A 866 -24.87 19.25 -20.02
N CYS A 867 -24.63 19.28 -21.33
CA CYS A 867 -25.52 18.71 -22.34
C CYS A 867 -24.87 17.52 -23.05
N MET A 868 -25.72 16.59 -23.51
CA MET A 868 -25.25 15.43 -24.28
C MET A 868 -25.13 15.84 -25.76
N GLY A 869 -23.95 15.69 -26.36
CA GLY A 869 -23.72 16.09 -27.75
C GLY A 869 -22.34 15.71 -28.30
N ASP A 870 -22.20 15.76 -29.63
CA ASP A 870 -20.93 15.50 -30.32
C ASP A 870 -20.12 16.81 -30.42
N LEU A 871 -18.99 16.86 -29.72
CA LEU A 871 -18.06 17.98 -29.67
C LEU A 871 -18.75 19.33 -29.39
N THR A 872 -18.80 20.21 -30.38
CA THR A 872 -19.30 21.59 -30.29
C THR A 872 -20.70 21.77 -30.89
N SER A 873 -21.31 20.70 -31.40
CA SER A 873 -22.61 20.74 -32.10
C SER A 873 -23.80 21.34 -31.32
N PRO A 874 -23.88 21.30 -29.97
CA PRO A 874 -24.97 21.96 -29.24
C PRO A 874 -24.89 23.49 -29.21
N TRP A 875 -23.76 24.08 -29.59
CA TRP A 875 -23.49 25.51 -29.42
C TRP A 875 -23.71 26.32 -30.70
N ARG A 876 -24.03 27.61 -30.53
CA ARG A 876 -24.12 28.55 -31.65
C ARG A 876 -22.73 28.88 -32.18
N ARG A 877 -22.64 29.20 -33.47
CA ARG A 877 -21.42 29.72 -34.10
C ARG A 877 -20.93 30.98 -33.37
N GLN A 878 -19.61 31.11 -33.25
CA GLN A 878 -18.89 32.22 -32.64
C GLN A 878 -19.33 32.58 -31.20
N ALA A 879 -19.82 31.61 -30.44
CA ALA A 879 -20.38 31.83 -29.10
C ALA A 879 -19.45 31.46 -27.94
N ILE A 880 -18.42 30.63 -28.16
CA ILE A 880 -17.54 30.14 -27.08
C ILE A 880 -16.33 31.06 -26.95
N ASP A 881 -16.14 31.65 -25.76
CA ASP A 881 -14.99 32.51 -25.44
C ASP A 881 -13.79 31.73 -24.90
N VAL A 882 -14.02 30.65 -24.14
CA VAL A 882 -12.97 29.72 -23.73
C VAL A 882 -13.45 28.29 -23.96
N LEU A 883 -12.80 27.58 -24.87
CA LEU A 883 -13.01 26.15 -25.08
C LEU A 883 -11.92 25.37 -24.37
N ILE A 884 -12.29 24.40 -23.53
CA ILE A 884 -11.34 23.49 -22.88
C ILE A 884 -11.61 22.09 -23.40
N PHE A 885 -10.57 21.37 -23.81
CA PHE A 885 -10.69 20.03 -24.36
C PHE A 885 -9.56 19.12 -23.92
N ASN A 886 -9.93 18.03 -23.23
CA ASN A 886 -9.08 16.88 -23.02
C ASN A 886 -9.49 15.79 -24.04
N PRO A 887 -8.84 15.68 -25.21
CA PRO A 887 -9.21 14.69 -26.21
C PRO A 887 -8.99 13.25 -25.73
N PRO A 888 -9.72 12.28 -26.29
CA PRO A 888 -9.21 10.93 -26.36
C PRO A 888 -7.95 10.93 -27.22
N TYR A 889 -6.77 10.88 -26.61
CA TYR A 889 -5.48 11.06 -27.30
C TYR A 889 -4.71 9.75 -27.55
N VAL A 890 -5.19 8.61 -27.06
CA VAL A 890 -4.50 7.31 -27.15
C VAL A 890 -4.68 6.73 -28.57
N PRO A 891 -3.60 6.45 -29.32
CA PRO A 891 -3.74 5.87 -30.65
C PRO A 891 -4.39 4.49 -30.62
N THR A 892 -5.44 4.32 -31.42
CA THR A 892 -6.12 3.05 -31.67
C THR A 892 -6.23 2.79 -33.18
N PRO A 893 -6.38 1.55 -33.65
CA PRO A 893 -6.45 1.27 -35.09
C PRO A 893 -7.64 1.95 -35.78
N GLU A 894 -8.76 2.01 -35.05
CA GLU A 894 -10.05 2.61 -35.44
C GLU A 894 -10.71 3.17 -34.17
N MET A 895 -11.70 4.06 -34.33
CA MET A 895 -12.55 4.50 -33.21
C MET A 895 -13.45 3.37 -32.67
N PRO A 896 -13.86 3.42 -31.38
CA PRO A 896 -14.76 2.42 -30.80
C PRO A 896 -16.07 2.25 -31.57
N SER A 897 -16.41 0.99 -31.87
CA SER A 897 -17.63 0.64 -32.60
C SER A 897 -18.83 0.59 -31.63
N ARG A 898 -19.90 1.35 -31.91
CA ARG A 898 -21.13 1.33 -31.10
C ARG A 898 -21.74 -0.09 -31.07
N PRO A 899 -22.04 -0.67 -29.89
CA PRO A 899 -22.71 -1.96 -29.79
C PRO A 899 -24.09 -1.96 -30.46
N ALA A 900 -24.45 -3.08 -31.11
CA ALA A 900 -25.76 -3.23 -31.77
C ALA A 900 -26.94 -3.24 -30.77
N THR A 901 -26.67 -3.49 -29.49
CA THR A 901 -27.63 -3.45 -28.37
C THR A 901 -27.76 -2.07 -27.72
N PHE A 902 -26.90 -1.12 -28.08
CA PHE A 902 -26.81 0.18 -27.41
C PHE A 902 -28.07 1.02 -27.68
N SER A 903 -28.84 1.31 -26.65
CA SER A 903 -30.10 2.06 -26.73
C SER A 903 -29.86 3.58 -26.89
N ASP A 904 -30.61 4.22 -27.79
CA ASP A 904 -30.68 5.69 -27.90
C ASP A 904 -31.57 6.35 -26.83
N ALA A 905 -32.28 5.56 -26.01
CA ALA A 905 -33.12 6.10 -24.95
C ALA A 905 -32.28 6.66 -23.81
N TRP A 906 -32.67 7.83 -23.28
CA TRP A 906 -31.98 8.47 -22.15
C TRP A 906 -31.98 7.55 -20.92
N PRO A 907 -30.82 7.04 -20.46
CA PRO A 907 -30.78 5.94 -19.51
C PRO A 907 -31.36 6.33 -18.15
N SER A 908 -32.29 5.52 -17.64
CA SER A 908 -32.84 5.72 -16.30
C SER A 908 -31.73 5.56 -15.25
N ALA A 909 -31.76 6.35 -14.18
CA ALA A 909 -30.80 6.22 -13.07
C ALA A 909 -30.92 4.89 -12.28
N ARG A 910 -31.80 3.97 -12.71
CA ARG A 910 -32.11 2.69 -12.07
C ARG A 910 -31.92 1.47 -12.97
N GLU A 911 -31.59 1.66 -14.25
CA GLU A 911 -31.32 0.55 -15.17
C GLU A 911 -29.83 0.19 -15.14
N LYS A 912 -29.52 -1.10 -15.05
CA LYS A 912 -28.16 -1.62 -15.22
C LYS A 912 -27.92 -1.79 -16.73
N PRO A 913 -27.01 -1.03 -17.37
CA PRO A 913 -26.65 -1.25 -18.77
C PRO A 913 -25.82 -2.54 -18.93
N SER A 914 -25.61 -2.97 -20.18
CA SER A 914 -24.73 -4.10 -20.49
C SER A 914 -23.26 -3.72 -20.27
N PHE A 915 -22.41 -4.71 -19.95
CA PHE A 915 -20.96 -4.54 -19.90
C PHE A 915 -20.40 -4.00 -21.23
N ASP A 916 -20.92 -4.47 -22.37
CA ASP A 916 -20.53 -3.98 -23.71
C ASP A 916 -20.86 -2.48 -23.89
N ASP A 917 -21.92 -1.97 -23.25
CA ASP A 917 -22.33 -0.55 -23.34
C ASP A 917 -21.47 0.33 -22.42
N ASP A 918 -21.21 -0.09 -21.18
CA ASP A 918 -20.33 0.62 -20.24
C ASP A 918 -18.87 0.66 -20.73
N SER A 919 -18.40 -0.43 -21.33
CA SER A 919 -17.06 -0.51 -21.96
C SER A 919 -16.96 0.40 -23.18
N TYR A 920 -18.00 0.44 -24.03
CA TYR A 920 -18.08 1.38 -25.15
C TYR A 920 -18.02 2.83 -24.67
N LEU A 921 -18.85 3.22 -23.70
CA LEU A 921 -18.89 4.57 -23.16
C LEU A 921 -17.56 5.04 -22.55
N LEU A 922 -16.83 4.16 -21.86
CA LEU A 922 -15.51 4.48 -21.33
C LEU A 922 -14.42 4.48 -22.42
N SER A 923 -14.53 3.61 -23.43
CA SER A 923 -13.54 3.58 -24.53
C SER A 923 -13.49 4.89 -25.33
N LEU A 924 -14.63 5.58 -25.46
CA LEU A 924 -14.75 6.87 -26.12
C LEU A 924 -13.99 8.01 -25.43
N SER A 925 -13.67 7.89 -24.13
CA SER A 925 -12.96 8.95 -23.41
C SER A 925 -11.45 8.94 -23.59
N TYR A 926 -10.87 7.84 -24.10
CA TYR A 926 -9.42 7.74 -24.31
C TYR A 926 -9.00 7.30 -25.72
N ALA A 927 -9.79 6.50 -26.43
CA ALA A 927 -9.44 5.98 -27.75
C ALA A 927 -9.58 7.07 -28.83
N GLY A 928 -8.44 7.59 -29.30
CA GLY A 928 -8.36 8.71 -30.24
C GLY A 928 -8.36 8.33 -31.72
N GLY A 929 -8.56 7.04 -32.04
CA GLY A 929 -8.44 6.55 -33.40
C GLY A 929 -7.01 6.60 -33.92
N ARG A 930 -6.86 6.61 -35.25
CA ARG A 930 -5.57 6.63 -35.92
C ARG A 930 -4.71 7.81 -35.46
N ASP A 931 -3.46 7.50 -35.08
CA ASP A 931 -2.48 8.45 -34.51
C ASP A 931 -2.97 9.23 -33.25
N GLY A 932 -4.09 8.79 -32.65
CA GLY A 932 -4.73 9.45 -31.50
C GLY A 932 -5.39 10.79 -31.82
N MET A 933 -5.71 11.03 -33.10
CA MET A 933 -6.05 12.36 -33.61
C MET A 933 -7.43 12.50 -34.28
N GLU A 934 -8.21 11.43 -34.47
CA GLU A 934 -9.47 11.49 -35.23
C GLU A 934 -10.48 12.49 -34.63
N THR A 935 -10.69 12.42 -33.31
CA THR A 935 -11.60 13.33 -32.59
C THR A 935 -11.00 14.74 -32.48
N THR A 936 -9.68 14.83 -32.26
CA THR A 936 -8.95 16.09 -32.13
C THR A 936 -8.96 16.91 -33.42
N ASP A 937 -8.73 16.27 -34.57
CA ASP A 937 -8.75 16.90 -35.89
C ASP A 937 -10.15 17.45 -36.23
N ARG A 938 -11.22 16.70 -35.90
CA ARG A 938 -12.60 17.16 -36.05
C ARG A 938 -12.87 18.42 -35.23
N LEU A 939 -12.42 18.48 -33.97
CA LEU A 939 -12.58 19.67 -33.14
C LEU A 939 -11.75 20.85 -33.69
N VAL A 940 -10.46 20.62 -33.99
CA VAL A 940 -9.54 21.65 -34.50
C VAL A 940 -10.09 22.30 -35.77
N ALA A 941 -10.66 21.51 -36.69
CA ALA A 941 -11.32 22.02 -37.90
C ALA A 941 -12.57 22.87 -37.60
N SER A 942 -13.26 22.67 -36.47
CA SER A 942 -14.46 23.44 -36.09
C SER A 942 -14.16 24.77 -35.37
N LEU A 943 -12.93 24.99 -34.89
CA LEU A 943 -12.57 26.18 -34.10
C LEU A 943 -12.87 27.52 -34.79
N PRO A 944 -12.71 27.70 -36.12
CA PRO A 944 -13.04 28.96 -36.79
C PRO A 944 -14.52 29.34 -36.72
N ASP A 945 -15.42 28.35 -36.79
CA ASP A 945 -16.87 28.54 -36.75
C ASP A 945 -17.41 28.71 -35.32
N VAL A 946 -16.75 28.13 -34.32
CA VAL A 946 -17.27 27.99 -32.95
C VAL A 946 -16.73 29.05 -31.98
N LEU A 947 -15.44 29.37 -32.06
CA LEU A 947 -14.84 30.37 -31.16
C LEU A 947 -15.31 31.78 -31.50
N SER A 948 -15.62 32.55 -30.46
CA SER A 948 -15.93 33.99 -30.56
C SER A 948 -14.73 34.76 -31.13
N PRO A 949 -14.90 35.99 -31.64
CA PRO A 949 -13.79 36.79 -32.18
C PRO A 949 -12.66 37.06 -31.18
N ARG A 950 -12.97 37.03 -29.88
CA ARG A 950 -12.04 37.20 -28.76
C ARG A 950 -11.68 35.88 -28.04
N GLY A 951 -12.17 34.76 -28.58
CA GLY A 951 -12.13 33.46 -27.91
C GLY A 951 -10.79 32.75 -28.05
N CYS A 952 -10.53 31.86 -27.09
CA CYS A 952 -9.38 30.96 -27.09
C CYS A 952 -9.80 29.50 -26.83
N ALA A 953 -8.93 28.56 -27.20
CA ALA A 953 -9.09 27.15 -26.88
C ALA A 953 -7.84 26.60 -26.19
N TYR A 954 -8.02 25.75 -25.18
CA TYR A 954 -6.99 24.97 -24.52
C TYR A 954 -7.19 23.50 -24.87
N ILE A 955 -6.26 22.93 -25.62
CA ILE A 955 -6.30 21.53 -26.08
C ILE A 955 -5.11 20.79 -25.50
N LEU A 956 -5.35 19.67 -24.82
CA LEU A 956 -4.31 18.76 -24.38
C LEU A 956 -3.87 17.83 -25.53
N LEU A 957 -2.57 17.58 -25.66
CA LEU A 957 -1.97 16.73 -26.69
C LEU A 957 -0.81 15.93 -26.09
N CYS A 958 -0.67 14.66 -26.45
CA CYS A 958 0.53 13.87 -26.14
C CYS A 958 1.60 14.02 -27.25
N ALA A 959 2.84 13.62 -26.98
CA ALA A 959 3.92 13.69 -27.97
C ALA A 959 3.63 12.93 -29.28
N GLN A 960 2.89 11.82 -29.22
CA GLN A 960 2.53 11.00 -30.38
C GLN A 960 1.56 11.74 -31.32
N ASN A 961 0.75 12.65 -30.80
CA ASN A 961 -0.17 13.51 -31.56
C ASN A 961 0.55 14.60 -32.39
N ARG A 962 1.89 14.70 -32.30
CA ARG A 962 2.73 15.69 -32.99
C ARG A 962 2.20 17.13 -32.81
N PRO A 963 2.26 17.69 -31.59
CA PRO A 963 1.63 18.98 -31.28
C PRO A 963 2.12 20.15 -32.16
N ASP A 964 3.33 20.08 -32.70
CA ASP A 964 3.86 21.10 -33.63
C ASP A 964 3.24 21.02 -35.04
N ASP A 965 2.72 19.86 -35.45
CA ASP A 965 1.94 19.70 -36.69
C ASP A 965 0.54 20.30 -36.50
N VAL A 966 -0.06 20.12 -35.31
CA VAL A 966 -1.34 20.72 -34.94
C VAL A 966 -1.25 22.25 -34.91
N LYS A 967 -0.19 22.82 -34.29
CA LYS A 967 0.05 24.28 -34.28
C LYS A 967 0.15 24.86 -35.69
N ARG A 968 0.99 24.26 -36.55
CA ARG A 968 1.16 24.70 -37.96
C ARG A 968 -0.15 24.65 -38.74
N ARG A 969 -1.00 23.65 -38.47
CA ARG A 969 -2.33 23.53 -39.09
C ARG A 969 -3.28 24.66 -38.67
N VAL A 970 -3.28 25.01 -37.39
CA VAL A 970 -4.08 26.11 -36.82
C VAL A 970 -3.61 27.47 -37.32
N GLU A 971 -2.30 27.69 -37.41
CA GLU A 971 -1.72 28.91 -38.01
C GLU A 971 -2.06 29.05 -39.49
N GLY A 972 -2.34 27.92 -40.17
CA GLY A 972 -2.88 27.88 -41.54
C GLY A 972 -4.33 28.36 -41.69
N PHE A 973 -5.08 28.58 -40.60
CA PHE A 973 -6.47 29.09 -40.67
C PHE A 973 -6.56 30.58 -41.03
N GLY A 974 -5.46 31.33 -40.90
CA GLY A 974 -5.39 32.74 -41.29
C GLY A 974 -4.34 33.52 -40.50
N PRO A 975 -3.93 34.72 -40.98
CA PRO A 975 -2.77 35.45 -40.45
C PRO A 975 -2.91 35.93 -38.99
N THR A 976 -4.13 35.97 -38.45
CA THR A 976 -4.42 36.32 -37.06
C THR A 976 -4.35 35.13 -36.10
N TRP A 977 -4.38 33.88 -36.58
CA TRP A 977 -4.37 32.71 -35.70
C TRP A 977 -2.99 32.43 -35.10
N ARG A 978 -2.98 32.00 -33.84
CA ARG A 978 -1.79 31.62 -33.06
C ARG A 978 -2.04 30.33 -32.30
N ALA A 979 -1.01 29.51 -32.16
CA ALA A 979 -1.04 28.31 -31.32
C ALA A 979 0.28 28.15 -30.54
N ARG A 980 0.22 28.06 -29.21
CA ARG A 980 1.42 27.97 -28.35
C ARG A 980 1.25 26.94 -27.23
N THR A 981 2.28 26.14 -26.97
CA THR A 981 2.33 25.30 -25.77
C THR A 981 2.45 26.20 -24.53
N VAL A 982 1.50 26.07 -23.60
CA VAL A 982 1.40 26.84 -22.35
C VAL A 982 1.61 25.97 -21.10
N GLY A 983 1.45 24.64 -21.21
CA GLY A 983 1.75 23.67 -20.15
C GLY A 983 2.43 22.41 -20.69
N SER A 984 3.21 21.70 -19.86
CA SER A 984 3.95 20.48 -20.24
C SER A 984 4.36 19.66 -19.01
N SER A 985 4.21 18.33 -19.02
CA SER A 985 4.52 17.45 -17.88
C SER A 985 6.01 17.31 -17.52
N GLY A 986 6.93 17.58 -18.46
CA GLY A 986 8.37 17.79 -18.15
C GLY A 986 9.35 16.87 -18.88
N LYS A 987 10.42 16.46 -18.19
CA LYS A 987 11.51 15.59 -18.70
C LYS A 987 11.56 14.19 -18.05
N THR A 988 10.76 13.93 -17.02
CA THR A 988 10.84 12.74 -16.16
C THR A 988 9.71 11.73 -16.36
N ALA A 989 8.99 11.80 -17.49
CA ALA A 989 8.04 10.78 -17.92
C ALA A 989 8.44 10.26 -19.32
N GLY A 990 8.59 8.94 -19.45
CA GLY A 990 8.77 8.28 -20.75
C GLY A 990 7.44 8.10 -21.46
N TRP A 991 7.45 8.11 -22.80
CA TRP A 991 6.32 7.84 -23.72
C TRP A 991 5.10 8.81 -23.63
N GLU A 992 4.80 9.39 -22.47
CA GLU A 992 3.63 10.21 -22.16
C GLU A 992 3.97 11.69 -21.91
N LYS A 993 4.76 12.31 -22.80
CA LYS A 993 5.02 13.76 -22.68
C LYS A 993 3.79 14.57 -23.12
N LEU A 994 2.93 14.90 -22.15
CA LEU A 994 1.73 15.70 -22.33
C LEU A 994 2.06 17.19 -22.46
N GLN A 995 1.30 17.89 -23.29
CA GLN A 995 1.37 19.33 -23.52
C GLN A 995 -0.03 19.93 -23.60
N VAL A 996 -0.21 21.11 -23.02
CA VAL A 996 -1.43 21.92 -23.22
C VAL A 996 -1.11 23.03 -24.21
N VAL A 997 -1.84 23.08 -25.32
CA VAL A 997 -1.69 24.10 -26.38
C VAL A 997 -2.86 25.08 -26.29
N ARG A 998 -2.54 26.37 -26.14
CA ARG A 998 -3.50 27.46 -26.27
C ARG A 998 -3.56 27.93 -27.71
N ILE A 999 -4.76 28.06 -28.23
CA ILE A 999 -5.09 28.57 -29.57
C ILE A 999 -5.92 29.84 -29.42
N TRP A 1000 -5.60 30.91 -30.15
CA TRP A 1000 -6.38 32.16 -30.14
C TRP A 1000 -6.19 32.94 -31.45
N ARG A 1001 -6.91 34.06 -31.59
CA ARG A 1001 -6.72 35.06 -32.64
C ARG A 1001 -6.10 36.32 -32.04
N ASP A 1002 -5.02 36.82 -32.62
CA ASP A 1002 -4.53 38.17 -32.31
C ASP A 1002 -5.54 39.20 -32.82
N ALA A 1003 -5.65 40.34 -32.12
CA ALA A 1003 -6.44 41.46 -32.59
C ALA A 1003 -5.87 41.98 -33.91
N GLU A 1004 -6.74 42.26 -34.90
CA GLU A 1004 -6.30 42.95 -36.12
C GLU A 1004 -5.73 44.33 -35.74
N PRO A 1005 -4.59 44.74 -36.33
CA PRO A 1005 -4.11 46.10 -36.16
C PRO A 1005 -5.16 47.04 -36.76
N VAL A 1006 -5.71 47.93 -35.93
CA VAL A 1006 -6.60 49.01 -36.40
C VAL A 1006 -5.81 49.88 -37.36
N GLY A 1007 -6.19 49.86 -38.63
CA GLY A 1007 -5.60 50.67 -39.71
C GLY A 1007 -6.07 52.11 -39.71
#